data_AF-A0A9P0ID81-F1
#
_entry.id   AF-A0A9P0ID81-F1
#
_cell.length_a   1.000
_cell.length_b   1.000
_cell.length_c   1.000
_cell.angle_alpha   90.00
_cell.angle_beta   90.00
_cell.angle_gamma   90.00
#
_symmetry.space_group_name_H-M   'P 1'
#
loop_
_entity.id
_entity.type
_entity.pdbx_description
1 polymer ?
#
loop_
_entity_poly.entity_id
_entity_poly.type
_entity_poly.pdbx_seq_one_letter_code
_entity_poly.pdbx_strand_id
1 'polypeptide(L)'
;MRLTEKQHTSTRLTGCRVSGSKSTSRDAAVLSQFEHLESNCFNFNSTPEWCTPGARSCASLVADNENDARLLADVVRARRLRARVLAPCRLAPPQLAGWRRPPPRALLLCSRTPPAKHFSQLASPPCDTTKDICIFDPYRLMKIVNERELQSPSTISVLGRLELTETEFNDFIIRYRTTGSTLAIAEMLKVHSKWTGPPGEARTAVMLPMGTSREAFDSNALKAAALLAEEDSKASETVSFKVELLDDKCASTLAFKYLTDALGAEFGALSGVAGPACGAAFADVARQSPTLGMPVLAYTPQAPPPAPAAAWALLAAGDARHYSAAWAAFAAHVGWRRVAVLSELATRAALDVADLAADVLVHVELPADTDDLDLDKITQWAGRAAAAHARILYVCAEDARVVRAALCAGRAAGLAPPAVWLLPGALPRAWLRPPASDAHNCTYQQLRDMAEGHLSVAPAWLADWDERSDASADSEEGAWRRQWRSRCLRSRACARAEAACEACARAPAQAALLYDALRMWGAALRRTLRAHPAALDNLHHGTVARALIEDVTTSSYSGLTGKFEWSEDASGARVRLAPVVVQQWTNGTRTRLGAWSRVAGYRAGPRAPRWLTPDGRAPDDGAPHCALQALADVLRADCRAAVLALAALALATLLGASAAAACHCKRRAERKYRARLAALGLTRLDPKPGGLDRWEIPRERVVINRKLGTGAFGTVYGGHALLAEDRGWSAVAVKTLKAGATTEEKLDFLSEAEAMKRFDHKNVVRLLGVVTKTEPVCTVMEFMLYGDLKNYLLARRHLATGAGADEVSAARLTGMALDAARGLSYLAQLRYVHRDVAARNCLVSAQRVVKLADFGMTRLVFEHDYYRFSRKGMLPVRWMAPESLALGVFSPASDVWSFGVLLYEIVTFGSLPFQGLSNAEVLARVKAGHTLELPPGLKPQLEGLIKSCWQAEHKARPSAAEVAAFLADSPRLLAPCLDLPLDALPLDLEPWQHARDRAEARWVSWGAPASGATDTTYLSADAPPADTDAFLS
;
A
#
# COMPACT_ATOMS: atom_id res chain seq x y z
N MET A 1 -42.32 44.45 -14.96
CA MET A 1 -41.13 44.66 -14.12
C MET A 1 -39.97 45.04 -15.01
N ARG A 2 -39.13 46.00 -14.59
CA ARG A 2 -37.79 46.23 -15.18
C ARG A 2 -36.76 45.49 -14.33
N LEU A 3 -35.75 44.93 -14.98
CA LEU A 3 -34.43 44.64 -14.42
C LEU A 3 -33.40 45.05 -15.49
N THR A 4 -32.23 45.49 -15.05
CA THR A 4 -31.29 46.32 -15.84
C THR A 4 -29.89 45.73 -15.87
N GLU A 5 -29.29 45.64 -17.07
CA GLU A 5 -27.83 45.55 -17.37
C GLU A 5 -27.07 44.34 -16.76
N LYS A 6 -25.98 43.76 -17.32
CA LYS A 6 -25.17 43.85 -18.55
C LYS A 6 -24.35 42.51 -18.60
N GLN A 7 -23.69 42.03 -19.67
CA GLN A 7 -23.35 42.56 -20.99
C GLN A 7 -23.73 41.56 -22.15
N HIS A 8 -22.84 41.39 -23.13
CA HIS A 8 -22.85 40.63 -24.39
C HIS A 8 -22.62 39.11 -24.19
N THR A 9 -23.18 38.18 -24.97
CA THR A 9 -23.23 38.14 -26.45
C THR A 9 -24.64 38.04 -27.06
N SER A 10 -24.71 38.08 -28.40
CA SER A 10 -25.91 38.52 -29.15
C SER A 10 -26.69 37.38 -29.82
N THR A 11 -28.00 37.31 -29.55
CA THR A 11 -29.01 37.13 -30.61
C THR A 11 -30.36 37.70 -30.19
N ARG A 12 -30.92 38.64 -30.97
CA ARG A 12 -32.24 39.24 -30.72
C ARG A 12 -33.33 38.45 -31.44
N LEU A 13 -34.35 37.98 -30.73
CA LEU A 13 -35.65 37.63 -31.33
C LEU A 13 -36.47 38.91 -31.56
N THR A 14 -36.13 39.69 -32.58
CA THR A 14 -36.92 40.84 -33.05
C THR A 14 -37.93 40.38 -34.10
N GLY A 15 -39.23 40.39 -33.79
CA GLY A 15 -40.25 40.15 -34.82
C GLY A 15 -41.65 39.74 -34.37
N CYS A 16 -42.32 40.49 -33.48
CA CYS A 16 -43.78 40.40 -33.31
C CYS A 16 -44.36 41.73 -32.80
N ARG A 17 -45.21 42.38 -33.61
CA ARG A 17 -46.01 43.56 -33.21
C ARG A 17 -47.44 43.09 -32.93
N VAL A 18 -47.93 43.28 -31.71
CA VAL A 18 -49.35 42.99 -31.38
C VAL A 18 -50.17 44.25 -31.64
N SER A 19 -51.01 44.23 -32.67
CA SER A 19 -52.01 45.28 -32.92
C SER A 19 -53.31 44.96 -32.18
N GLY A 20 -53.74 45.87 -31.29
CA GLY A 20 -55.06 45.78 -30.66
C GLY A 20 -56.13 46.42 -31.55
N SER A 21 -57.22 45.70 -31.83
CA SER A 21 -58.45 46.27 -32.39
C SER A 21 -59.67 45.75 -31.63
N LYS A 22 -60.71 46.58 -31.53
CA LYS A 22 -61.91 46.30 -30.71
C LYS A 22 -62.83 45.27 -31.41
N SER A 23 -63.39 44.36 -30.62
CA SER A 23 -64.36 43.33 -31.05
C SER A 23 -65.71 43.92 -31.47
N THR A 24 -66.44 43.24 -32.35
CA THR A 24 -67.85 43.54 -32.68
C THR A 24 -68.70 42.27 -32.67
N SER A 25 -70.03 42.41 -32.59
CA SER A 25 -70.97 41.35 -32.17
C SER A 25 -71.13 40.13 -33.10
N ARG A 26 -70.25 39.91 -34.08
CA ARG A 26 -70.18 38.70 -34.90
C ARG A 26 -69.06 37.71 -34.49
N ASP A 27 -68.24 38.06 -33.49
CA ASP A 27 -67.13 37.23 -33.00
C ASP A 27 -67.59 35.93 -32.29
N ALA A 28 -68.87 35.81 -31.91
CA ALA A 28 -69.41 34.66 -31.16
C ALA A 28 -69.48 33.34 -31.97
N ALA A 29 -69.70 33.41 -33.29
CA ALA A 29 -69.90 32.20 -34.11
C ALA A 29 -68.61 31.39 -34.34
N VAL A 30 -67.44 32.06 -34.37
CA VAL A 30 -66.13 31.40 -34.50
C VAL A 30 -65.68 30.81 -33.16
N LEU A 31 -66.06 31.44 -32.05
CA LEU A 31 -65.85 30.90 -30.71
C LEU A 31 -66.63 29.59 -30.50
N SER A 32 -67.91 29.54 -30.88
CA SER A 32 -68.71 28.31 -30.72
C SER A 32 -68.18 27.13 -31.55
N GLN A 33 -67.64 27.37 -32.75
CA GLN A 33 -66.98 26.32 -33.54
C GLN A 33 -65.67 25.82 -32.92
N PHE A 34 -64.92 26.67 -32.22
CA PHE A 34 -63.71 26.26 -31.51
C PHE A 34 -64.02 25.51 -30.21
N GLU A 35 -65.03 25.96 -29.45
CA GLU A 35 -65.53 25.28 -28.25
C GLU A 35 -66.16 23.91 -28.56
N HIS A 36 -66.74 23.74 -29.76
CA HIS A 36 -67.24 22.44 -30.23
C HIS A 36 -66.13 21.46 -30.66
N LEU A 37 -64.95 21.96 -31.05
CA LEU A 37 -63.74 21.14 -31.27
C LEU A 37 -63.04 20.78 -29.95
N GLU A 38 -63.06 21.69 -28.97
CA GLU A 38 -62.49 21.50 -27.62
C GLU A 38 -63.11 20.31 -26.87
N SER A 39 -64.37 19.99 -27.15
CA SER A 39 -65.13 18.92 -26.49
C SER A 39 -64.97 17.52 -27.12
N ASN A 40 -64.46 17.41 -28.35
CA ASN A 40 -64.49 16.15 -29.12
C ASN A 40 -63.16 15.73 -29.78
N CYS A 41 -62.10 16.55 -29.75
CA CYS A 41 -60.95 16.33 -30.64
C CYS A 41 -59.54 16.56 -30.05
N PHE A 42 -59.38 16.62 -28.71
CA PHE A 42 -58.07 16.72 -28.06
C PHE A 42 -57.86 15.61 -27.01
N ASN A 43 -56.81 14.79 -27.19
CA ASN A 43 -56.45 13.72 -26.24
C ASN A 43 -55.68 14.24 -25.02
N PHE A 44 -54.98 15.36 -25.16
CA PHE A 44 -54.20 15.97 -24.08
C PHE A 44 -54.50 17.47 -23.98
N ASN A 45 -54.84 17.91 -22.78
CA ASN A 45 -55.06 19.30 -22.42
C ASN A 45 -54.43 19.57 -21.06
N SER A 46 -53.41 20.44 -21.02
CA SER A 46 -52.78 20.89 -19.79
C SER A 46 -52.93 22.40 -19.65
N THR A 47 -53.79 22.81 -18.73
CA THR A 47 -53.98 24.20 -18.33
C THR A 47 -53.40 24.41 -16.92
N PRO A 48 -52.43 25.33 -16.71
CA PRO A 48 -51.89 25.60 -15.38
C PRO A 48 -52.91 26.26 -14.44
N GLU A 49 -52.81 26.00 -13.14
CA GLU A 49 -53.75 26.52 -12.12
C GLU A 49 -53.86 28.06 -12.09
N TRP A 50 -52.79 28.76 -12.45
CA TRP A 50 -52.75 30.23 -12.58
C TRP A 50 -53.26 30.77 -13.93
N CYS A 51 -53.92 29.93 -14.74
CA CYS A 51 -54.56 30.26 -16.00
C CYS A 51 -56.03 29.79 -15.97
N THR A 52 -56.97 30.71 -15.84
CA THR A 52 -58.40 30.41 -15.91
C THR A 52 -58.88 30.36 -17.37
N PRO A 53 -59.62 29.31 -17.78
CA PRO A 53 -60.24 29.26 -19.11
C PRO A 53 -61.10 30.49 -19.38
N GLY A 54 -60.88 31.16 -20.51
CA GLY A 54 -61.63 32.35 -20.93
C GLY A 54 -61.09 33.71 -20.45
N ALA A 55 -60.14 33.76 -19.51
CA ALA A 55 -59.51 35.02 -19.12
C ALA A 55 -58.64 35.61 -20.25
N ARG A 56 -58.66 36.94 -20.42
CA ARG A 56 -57.93 37.68 -21.50
C ARG A 56 -56.39 37.58 -21.45
N SER A 57 -55.82 36.76 -20.57
CA SER A 57 -54.38 36.76 -20.22
C SER A 57 -53.67 35.42 -20.45
N CYS A 58 -54.34 34.41 -21.02
CA CYS A 58 -53.75 33.08 -21.24
C CYS A 58 -53.80 32.65 -22.72
N ALA A 59 -52.65 32.26 -23.28
CA ALA A 59 -52.50 31.84 -24.67
C ALA A 59 -52.78 30.33 -24.87
N SER A 60 -53.00 29.89 -26.11
CA SER A 60 -53.17 28.46 -26.44
C SER A 60 -52.06 27.98 -27.38
N LEU A 61 -51.33 26.95 -26.94
CA LEU A 61 -50.29 26.26 -27.69
C LEU A 61 -50.84 24.91 -28.17
N VAL A 62 -50.73 24.61 -29.47
CA VAL A 62 -51.14 23.32 -30.05
C VAL A 62 -49.92 22.60 -30.60
N ALA A 63 -49.67 21.37 -30.17
CA ALA A 63 -48.56 20.52 -30.61
C ALA A 63 -49.02 19.39 -31.54
N ASP A 64 -48.13 18.89 -32.39
CA ASP A 64 -48.42 17.84 -33.38
C ASP A 64 -48.80 16.47 -32.77
N ASN A 65 -48.32 16.16 -31.56
CA ASN A 65 -48.60 14.90 -30.85
C ASN A 65 -48.57 15.08 -29.32
N GLU A 66 -48.99 14.05 -28.60
CA GLU A 66 -49.11 14.08 -27.13
C GLU A 66 -47.77 14.16 -26.39
N ASN A 67 -46.70 13.56 -26.91
CA ASN A 67 -45.39 13.58 -26.24
C ASN A 67 -44.79 15.00 -26.25
N ASP A 68 -44.84 15.68 -27.40
CA ASP A 68 -44.41 17.07 -27.53
C ASP A 68 -45.28 18.00 -26.68
N ALA A 69 -46.58 17.72 -26.57
CA ALA A 69 -47.49 18.49 -25.72
C ALA A 69 -47.20 18.33 -24.22
N ARG A 70 -46.83 17.12 -23.76
CA ARG A 70 -46.38 16.88 -22.38
C ARG A 70 -45.11 17.66 -22.07
N LEU A 71 -44.11 17.60 -22.94
CA LEU A 71 -42.85 18.35 -22.79
C LEU A 71 -43.09 19.87 -22.72
N LEU A 72 -43.94 20.41 -23.61
CA LEU A 72 -44.34 21.81 -23.61
C LEU A 72 -45.12 22.21 -22.35
N ALA A 73 -45.98 21.33 -21.84
CA ALA A 73 -46.72 21.57 -20.60
C ALA A 73 -45.78 21.70 -19.38
N ASP A 74 -44.73 20.89 -19.30
CA ASP A 74 -43.74 20.98 -18.21
C ASP A 74 -42.90 22.26 -18.30
N VAL A 75 -42.49 22.67 -19.51
CA VAL A 75 -41.84 23.97 -19.73
C VAL A 75 -42.74 25.14 -19.29
N VAL A 76 -44.04 25.09 -19.65
CA VAL A 76 -45.03 26.09 -19.25
C VAL A 76 -45.19 26.16 -17.73
N ARG A 77 -45.25 25.02 -17.03
CA ARG A 77 -45.30 24.97 -15.56
C ARG A 77 -44.03 25.51 -14.92
N ALA A 78 -42.86 24.97 -15.32
CA ALA A 78 -41.56 25.33 -14.76
C ALA A 78 -41.22 26.82 -14.94
N ARG A 79 -41.63 27.43 -16.05
CA ARG A 79 -41.42 28.86 -16.35
C ARG A 79 -42.60 29.76 -15.95
N ARG A 80 -43.62 29.22 -15.27
CA ARG A 80 -44.86 29.92 -14.85
C ARG A 80 -45.52 30.74 -15.97
N LEU A 81 -45.53 30.19 -17.19
CA LEU A 81 -46.13 30.87 -18.35
C LEU A 81 -47.66 30.85 -18.26
N ARG A 82 -48.31 31.89 -18.77
CA ARG A 82 -49.77 31.93 -18.95
C ARG A 82 -50.13 31.38 -20.33
N ALA A 83 -49.97 30.07 -20.50
CA ALA A 83 -50.43 29.35 -21.68
C ALA A 83 -51.03 28.01 -21.27
N ARG A 84 -52.00 27.52 -22.04
CA ARG A 84 -52.46 26.13 -22.02
C ARG A 84 -51.91 25.37 -23.21
N VAL A 85 -51.67 24.07 -23.06
CA VAL A 85 -51.09 23.20 -24.10
C VAL A 85 -52.08 22.12 -24.49
N LEU A 86 -52.28 21.92 -25.79
CA LEU A 86 -53.28 21.03 -26.39
C LEU A 86 -52.63 20.08 -27.41
N ALA A 87 -53.08 18.82 -27.47
CA ALA A 87 -52.70 17.85 -28.52
C ALA A 87 -53.96 17.20 -29.15
N PRO A 88 -54.12 17.23 -30.49
CA PRO A 88 -55.32 16.73 -31.15
C PRO A 88 -55.36 15.19 -31.21
N CYS A 89 -56.56 14.60 -31.29
CA CYS A 89 -56.76 13.14 -31.32
C CYS A 89 -56.22 12.46 -32.59
N ARG A 90 -56.08 13.21 -33.70
CA ARG A 90 -55.48 12.78 -34.97
C ARG A 90 -54.74 13.97 -35.61
N LEU A 91 -53.73 13.68 -36.43
CA LEU A 91 -53.12 14.64 -37.35
C LEU A 91 -54.21 15.38 -38.12
N ALA A 92 -54.15 16.72 -38.13
CA ALA A 92 -55.21 17.57 -38.66
C ALA A 92 -54.88 18.20 -40.03
N PRO A 93 -55.19 17.52 -41.15
CA PRO A 93 -55.48 18.15 -42.42
C PRO A 93 -56.97 17.97 -42.80
N PRO A 94 -57.65 18.90 -43.49
CA PRO A 94 -57.27 20.28 -43.84
C PRO A 94 -58.23 21.34 -43.24
N GLN A 95 -59.06 20.98 -42.25
CA GLN A 95 -60.16 21.85 -41.77
C GLN A 95 -59.69 23.20 -41.18
N LEU A 96 -58.48 23.25 -40.60
CA LEU A 96 -57.85 24.50 -40.13
C LEU A 96 -57.47 25.46 -41.27
N ALA A 97 -57.26 24.97 -42.50
CA ALA A 97 -56.93 25.80 -43.66
C ALA A 97 -58.14 26.58 -44.23
N GLY A 98 -59.37 26.21 -43.84
CA GLY A 98 -60.60 26.88 -44.27
C GLY A 98 -60.88 28.22 -43.56
N TRP A 99 -60.10 28.57 -42.53
CA TRP A 99 -60.34 29.74 -41.68
C TRP A 99 -59.91 31.05 -42.38
N ARG A 100 -60.88 31.75 -42.98
CA ARG A 100 -60.64 32.95 -43.81
C ARG A 100 -60.35 34.26 -43.04
N ARG A 101 -60.41 34.26 -41.70
CA ARG A 101 -60.05 35.42 -40.84
C ARG A 101 -59.43 34.94 -39.52
N PRO A 102 -58.50 35.70 -38.90
CA PRO A 102 -57.82 35.29 -37.69
C PRO A 102 -58.78 35.25 -36.48
N PRO A 103 -58.65 34.27 -35.56
CA PRO A 103 -59.38 34.29 -34.30
C PRO A 103 -58.97 35.46 -33.40
N PRO A 104 -59.87 36.02 -32.58
CA PRO A 104 -59.56 37.11 -31.65
C PRO A 104 -58.78 36.67 -30.40
N ARG A 105 -58.06 35.53 -30.45
CA ARG A 105 -57.26 34.97 -29.35
C ARG A 105 -55.93 34.45 -29.88
N ALA A 106 -54.86 34.62 -29.10
CA ALA A 106 -53.51 34.20 -29.45
C ALA A 106 -53.39 32.66 -29.50
N LEU A 107 -53.55 32.12 -30.71
CA LEU A 107 -53.34 30.72 -31.05
C LEU A 107 -51.95 30.56 -31.69
N LEU A 108 -51.12 29.71 -31.10
CA LEU A 108 -49.78 29.38 -31.61
C LEU A 108 -49.74 27.90 -32.01
N LEU A 109 -49.42 27.65 -33.28
CA LEU A 109 -49.32 26.31 -33.86
C LEU A 109 -47.85 25.87 -33.90
N CYS A 110 -47.55 24.80 -33.18
CA CYS A 110 -46.28 24.07 -33.24
C CYS A 110 -46.44 22.84 -34.13
N SER A 111 -46.74 23.06 -35.43
CA SER A 111 -46.96 21.99 -36.41
C SER A 111 -46.01 22.06 -37.60
N ARG A 112 -45.83 20.92 -38.30
CA ARG A 112 -45.08 20.83 -39.57
C ARG A 112 -45.88 21.16 -40.84
N THR A 113 -47.12 21.64 -40.74
CA THR A 113 -47.95 21.98 -41.91
C THR A 113 -47.47 23.23 -42.64
N PRO A 114 -47.68 23.38 -43.96
CA PRO A 114 -47.25 24.57 -44.71
C PRO A 114 -47.95 25.87 -44.24
N PRO A 115 -47.31 27.04 -44.43
CA PRO A 115 -47.73 28.28 -43.79
C PRO A 115 -49.08 28.82 -44.31
N ALA A 116 -50.11 28.71 -43.49
CA ALA A 116 -51.37 29.42 -43.69
C ALA A 116 -51.21 30.89 -43.25
N LYS A 117 -51.52 31.85 -44.14
CA LYS A 117 -51.27 33.31 -44.02
C LYS A 117 -51.83 34.03 -42.77
N HIS A 118 -52.50 33.33 -41.87
CA HIS A 118 -53.26 33.91 -40.76
C HIS A 118 -52.91 33.34 -39.37
N PHE A 119 -51.85 32.52 -39.26
CA PHE A 119 -51.38 31.95 -38.01
C PHE A 119 -49.88 32.24 -37.77
N SER A 120 -49.52 32.48 -36.51
CA SER A 120 -48.12 32.50 -36.08
C SER A 120 -47.66 31.07 -35.81
N GLN A 121 -46.74 30.58 -36.63
CA GLN A 121 -46.25 29.20 -36.59
C GLN A 121 -44.84 29.15 -36.02
N LEU A 122 -44.58 28.23 -35.08
CA LEU A 122 -43.24 27.99 -34.54
C LEU A 122 -42.55 26.85 -35.32
N ALA A 123 -42.37 27.04 -36.63
CA ALA A 123 -41.77 26.07 -37.54
C ALA A 123 -40.53 26.62 -38.25
N SER A 124 -39.72 25.69 -38.77
CA SER A 124 -38.46 25.97 -39.44
C SER A 124 -38.65 26.64 -40.81
N PRO A 125 -37.77 27.56 -41.25
CA PRO A 125 -37.69 27.91 -42.66
C PRO A 125 -37.29 26.68 -43.49
N PRO A 126 -37.79 26.54 -44.73
CA PRO A 126 -37.36 25.48 -45.66
C PRO A 126 -35.91 25.71 -46.12
N CYS A 127 -35.24 24.65 -46.61
CA CYS A 127 -33.96 24.83 -47.30
C CYS A 127 -34.11 25.75 -48.51
N ASP A 128 -33.07 26.51 -48.80
CA ASP A 128 -32.97 27.29 -50.04
C ASP A 128 -32.69 26.33 -51.21
N THR A 129 -33.71 26.01 -51.99
CA THR A 129 -33.68 25.03 -53.08
C THR A 129 -32.82 25.46 -54.28
N THR A 130 -32.04 26.54 -54.16
CA THR A 130 -31.15 27.05 -55.21
C THR A 130 -29.71 26.54 -55.09
N LYS A 131 -29.39 25.82 -54.03
CA LYS A 131 -28.10 25.15 -53.81
C LYS A 131 -28.37 23.75 -53.28
N ASP A 132 -27.81 22.71 -53.90
CA ASP A 132 -27.94 21.31 -53.47
C ASP A 132 -27.22 20.99 -52.13
N ILE A 133 -26.92 22.03 -51.34
CA ILE A 133 -26.26 22.01 -50.04
C ILE A 133 -27.19 22.74 -49.06
N CYS A 134 -27.98 21.99 -48.28
CA CYS A 134 -28.70 22.54 -47.15
C CYS A 134 -27.70 22.89 -46.04
N ILE A 135 -27.42 24.18 -45.84
CA ILE A 135 -26.71 24.67 -44.63
C ILE A 135 -27.66 24.48 -43.45
N PHE A 136 -27.57 23.32 -42.79
CA PHE A 136 -28.47 22.95 -41.70
C PHE A 136 -28.12 23.66 -40.38
N ASP A 137 -29.15 23.89 -39.58
CA ASP A 137 -29.06 24.42 -38.22
C ASP A 137 -28.54 23.33 -37.26
N PRO A 138 -27.28 23.39 -36.80
CA PRO A 138 -26.67 22.31 -36.01
C PRO A 138 -27.40 22.02 -34.70
N TYR A 139 -28.07 23.02 -34.13
CA TYR A 139 -28.91 22.88 -32.95
C TYR A 139 -30.12 21.95 -33.14
N ARG A 140 -30.40 21.49 -34.37
CA ARG A 140 -31.44 20.47 -34.66
C ARG A 140 -30.91 19.06 -34.72
N LEU A 141 -29.70 18.85 -35.25
CA LEU A 141 -29.02 17.55 -35.18
C LEU A 141 -28.75 17.22 -33.71
N MET A 142 -28.30 18.21 -32.93
CA MET A 142 -28.21 18.15 -31.47
C MET A 142 -29.54 17.95 -30.71
N LYS A 143 -30.71 18.01 -31.36
CA LYS A 143 -32.01 17.67 -30.72
C LYS A 143 -32.49 16.26 -31.05
N ILE A 144 -31.88 15.62 -32.06
CA ILE A 144 -32.17 14.24 -32.47
C ILE A 144 -31.21 13.28 -31.77
N VAL A 145 -29.96 13.70 -31.59
CA VAL A 145 -28.96 12.97 -30.79
C VAL A 145 -29.39 12.92 -29.31
N ASN A 146 -29.21 11.76 -28.68
CA ASN A 146 -29.55 11.53 -27.28
C ASN A 146 -28.72 12.42 -26.35
N GLU A 147 -29.33 13.00 -25.32
CA GLU A 147 -28.71 13.96 -24.38
C GLU A 147 -27.45 13.42 -23.67
N ARG A 148 -27.31 12.09 -23.56
CA ARG A 148 -26.08 11.43 -23.07
C ARG A 148 -24.91 11.45 -24.05
N GLU A 149 -25.15 11.39 -25.36
CA GLU A 149 -24.11 11.42 -26.39
C GLU A 149 -23.58 12.85 -26.62
N LEU A 150 -24.43 13.85 -26.34
CA LEU A 150 -24.07 15.28 -26.40
C LEU A 150 -23.25 15.76 -25.20
N GLN A 151 -22.82 14.87 -24.31
CA GLN A 151 -21.96 15.26 -23.18
C GLN A 151 -20.49 15.50 -23.60
N SER A 152 -20.12 15.15 -24.84
CA SER A 152 -18.82 15.43 -25.45
C SER A 152 -18.84 16.81 -26.18
N PRO A 153 -18.07 17.82 -25.72
CA PRO A 153 -18.02 19.13 -26.37
C PRO A 153 -17.45 19.09 -27.79
N SER A 154 -16.52 18.18 -28.11
CA SER A 154 -15.96 18.01 -29.45
C SER A 154 -16.93 17.29 -30.38
N THR A 155 -17.73 16.32 -29.89
CA THR A 155 -18.83 15.73 -30.67
C THR A 155 -19.88 16.79 -31.00
N ILE A 156 -20.23 17.68 -30.04
CA ILE A 156 -21.05 18.87 -30.33
C ILE A 156 -20.39 19.76 -31.40
N SER A 157 -19.09 20.01 -31.31
CA SER A 157 -18.36 20.85 -32.27
C SER A 157 -18.31 20.25 -33.68
N VAL A 158 -18.21 18.93 -33.79
CA VAL A 158 -18.21 18.17 -35.06
C VAL A 158 -19.63 18.11 -35.66
N LEU A 159 -20.64 17.76 -34.87
CA LEU A 159 -22.07 17.86 -35.25
C LEU A 159 -22.45 19.30 -35.62
N GLY A 160 -21.75 20.28 -35.02
CA GLY A 160 -21.86 21.71 -35.26
C GLY A 160 -21.43 22.18 -36.65
N ARG A 161 -20.68 21.35 -37.39
CA ARG A 161 -19.99 21.71 -38.64
C ARG A 161 -20.15 20.68 -39.76
N LEU A 162 -21.03 19.69 -39.56
CA LEU A 162 -21.36 18.68 -40.56
C LEU A 162 -22.27 19.29 -41.64
N GLU A 163 -21.75 19.43 -42.85
CA GLU A 163 -22.55 19.67 -44.05
C GLU A 163 -23.03 18.33 -44.58
N LEU A 164 -24.35 18.19 -44.80
CA LEU A 164 -24.98 16.96 -45.29
C LEU A 164 -25.87 17.28 -46.49
N THR A 165 -25.84 16.41 -47.50
CA THR A 165 -26.83 16.44 -48.59
C THR A 165 -28.20 15.96 -48.10
N GLU A 166 -29.26 16.32 -48.83
CA GLU A 166 -30.62 15.84 -48.52
C GLU A 166 -30.73 14.31 -48.52
N THR A 167 -29.97 13.64 -49.39
CA THR A 167 -29.87 12.17 -49.46
C THR A 167 -29.22 11.56 -48.22
N GLU A 168 -28.11 12.11 -47.74
CA GLU A 168 -27.40 11.61 -46.55
C GLU A 168 -28.20 11.85 -45.26
N PHE A 169 -28.90 12.99 -45.17
CA PHE A 169 -29.78 13.28 -44.04
C PHE A 169 -30.96 12.29 -43.98
N ASN A 170 -31.58 11.99 -45.12
CA ASN A 170 -32.67 11.01 -45.18
C ASN A 170 -32.19 9.59 -44.80
N ASP A 171 -31.01 9.17 -45.25
CA ASP A 171 -30.42 7.88 -44.84
C ASP A 171 -30.10 7.85 -43.34
N PHE A 172 -29.55 8.94 -42.78
CA PHE A 172 -29.34 9.07 -41.33
C PHE A 172 -30.64 8.94 -40.53
N ILE A 173 -31.73 9.59 -40.96
CA ILE A 173 -33.05 9.50 -40.28
C ILE A 173 -33.65 8.09 -40.39
N ILE A 174 -33.45 7.40 -41.51
CA ILE A 174 -33.86 5.99 -41.66
C ILE A 174 -33.05 5.12 -40.69
N ARG A 175 -31.71 5.21 -40.70
CA ARG A 175 -30.83 4.45 -39.80
C ARG A 175 -31.13 4.72 -38.33
N TYR A 176 -31.27 5.98 -37.93
CA TYR A 176 -31.63 6.38 -36.56
C TYR A 176 -32.89 5.68 -36.06
N ARG A 177 -33.90 5.52 -36.92
CA ARG A 177 -35.16 4.83 -36.60
C ARG A 177 -35.01 3.30 -36.53
N THR A 178 -34.07 2.71 -37.26
CA THR A 178 -33.88 1.25 -37.33
C THR A 178 -32.84 0.69 -36.37
N THR A 179 -31.74 1.41 -36.13
CA THR A 179 -30.58 0.94 -35.32
C THR A 179 -30.37 1.74 -34.03
N GLY A 180 -31.16 2.78 -33.80
CA GLY A 180 -31.04 3.66 -32.64
C GLY A 180 -29.97 4.75 -32.81
N SER A 181 -29.99 5.72 -31.89
CA SER A 181 -29.21 6.96 -32.03
C SER A 181 -27.69 6.73 -32.11
N THR A 182 -27.14 5.91 -31.22
CA THR A 182 -25.69 5.72 -31.04
C THR A 182 -25.03 5.11 -32.27
N LEU A 183 -25.63 4.05 -32.82
CA LEU A 183 -25.05 3.32 -33.94
C LEU A 183 -25.10 4.13 -35.24
N ALA A 184 -26.22 4.82 -35.48
CA ALA A 184 -26.39 5.70 -36.65
C ALA A 184 -25.38 6.87 -36.67
N ILE A 185 -25.07 7.45 -35.51
CA ILE A 185 -24.03 8.49 -35.39
C ILE A 185 -22.64 7.91 -35.63
N ALA A 186 -22.33 6.76 -35.03
CA ALA A 186 -21.03 6.11 -35.19
C ALA A 186 -20.72 5.70 -36.65
N GLU A 187 -21.74 5.30 -37.43
CA GLU A 187 -21.58 5.06 -38.87
C GLU A 187 -21.41 6.35 -39.67
N MET A 188 -22.24 7.37 -39.40
CA MET A 188 -22.16 8.67 -40.07
C MET A 188 -20.77 9.34 -39.90
N LEU A 189 -20.21 9.28 -38.68
CA LEU A 189 -18.87 9.79 -38.36
C LEU A 189 -17.74 8.99 -39.03
N LYS A 190 -17.94 7.69 -39.32
CA LYS A 190 -16.97 6.89 -40.10
C LYS A 190 -16.93 7.32 -41.57
N VAL A 191 -18.10 7.61 -42.16
CA VAL A 191 -18.20 8.08 -43.55
C VAL A 191 -17.62 9.50 -43.70
N HIS A 192 -17.88 10.38 -42.73
CA HIS A 192 -17.39 11.77 -42.71
C HIS A 192 -16.04 11.92 -41.99
N SER A 193 -15.25 10.85 -41.86
CA SER A 193 -14.03 10.79 -41.03
C SER A 193 -12.85 11.66 -41.52
N LYS A 194 -12.96 12.31 -42.69
CA LYS A 194 -12.01 13.34 -43.16
C LYS A 194 -12.27 14.66 -42.46
N TRP A 195 -11.82 14.73 -41.22
CA TRP A 195 -11.90 15.92 -40.38
C TRP A 195 -11.06 17.08 -40.98
N THR A 196 -11.73 18.18 -41.35
CA THR A 196 -11.14 19.40 -41.94
C THR A 196 -11.25 20.62 -41.00
N GLY A 197 -11.41 20.38 -39.70
CA GLY A 197 -11.44 21.43 -38.68
C GLY A 197 -10.07 22.04 -38.35
N PRO A 198 -10.01 23.17 -37.63
CA PRO A 198 -8.76 23.71 -37.10
C PRO A 198 -8.21 22.77 -36.01
N PRO A 199 -6.90 22.40 -36.06
CA PRO A 199 -6.30 21.28 -35.31
C PRO A 199 -6.70 21.24 -33.84
N GLY A 200 -7.11 20.05 -33.38
CA GLY A 200 -7.36 19.81 -31.97
C GLY A 200 -6.09 20.03 -31.17
N GLU A 201 -6.16 20.75 -30.08
CA GLU A 201 -4.99 21.06 -29.26
C GLU A 201 -4.85 20.03 -28.14
N ALA A 202 -3.71 19.34 -28.10
CA ALA A 202 -3.37 18.43 -27.02
C ALA A 202 -2.06 18.89 -26.37
N ARG A 203 -2.12 19.16 -25.07
CA ARG A 203 -1.01 19.72 -24.28
C ARG A 203 -0.28 18.63 -23.50
N THR A 204 0.99 18.86 -23.19
CA THR A 204 1.75 18.09 -22.20
C THR A 204 2.38 19.08 -21.23
N ALA A 205 2.12 18.92 -19.94
CA ALA A 205 2.74 19.71 -18.89
C ALA A 205 4.18 19.21 -18.68
N VAL A 206 5.16 20.11 -18.63
CA VAL A 206 6.57 19.79 -18.39
C VAL A 206 7.03 20.59 -17.17
N MET A 207 7.25 19.89 -16.07
CA MET A 207 7.70 20.45 -14.81
C MET A 207 9.23 20.57 -14.82
N LEU A 208 9.72 21.81 -14.85
CA LEU A 208 11.13 22.17 -14.92
C LEU A 208 11.59 22.83 -13.61
N PRO A 209 12.80 22.47 -13.11
CA PRO A 209 13.37 23.08 -11.91
C PRO A 209 14.02 24.42 -12.25
N MET A 210 13.23 25.42 -12.61
CA MET A 210 13.74 26.80 -12.73
C MET A 210 13.84 27.40 -11.32
N GLY A 211 14.51 28.53 -11.15
CA GLY A 211 14.48 29.33 -9.92
C GLY A 211 14.95 28.67 -8.61
N THR A 212 15.41 27.41 -8.63
CA THR A 212 16.02 26.70 -7.50
C THR A 212 17.51 27.01 -7.42
N SER A 213 18.06 26.94 -6.21
CA SER A 213 19.51 27.03 -5.97
C SER A 213 20.28 25.72 -6.26
N ARG A 214 19.59 24.60 -6.49
CA ARG A 214 20.19 23.26 -6.66
C ARG A 214 20.97 23.12 -7.99
N GLU A 215 22.21 22.67 -7.92
CA GLU A 215 23.05 22.38 -9.10
C GLU A 215 22.92 20.91 -9.54
N ALA A 216 21.72 20.51 -9.91
CA ALA A 216 21.43 19.16 -10.43
C ALA A 216 21.14 19.15 -11.95
N PHE A 217 20.60 20.25 -12.49
CA PHE A 217 20.09 20.31 -13.87
C PHE A 217 20.41 21.65 -14.55
N ASP A 218 20.56 21.64 -15.88
CA ASP A 218 20.56 22.85 -16.70
C ASP A 218 19.14 23.14 -17.17
N SER A 219 18.43 23.98 -16.41
CA SER A 219 17.01 24.29 -16.65
C SER A 219 16.80 25.05 -17.97
N ASN A 220 17.81 25.79 -18.47
CA ASN A 220 17.77 26.42 -19.78
C ASN A 220 17.86 25.37 -20.91
N ALA A 221 18.72 24.36 -20.75
CA ALA A 221 18.81 23.25 -21.71
C ALA A 221 17.53 22.39 -21.72
N LEU A 222 16.95 22.09 -20.55
CA LEU A 222 15.67 21.38 -20.45
C LEU A 222 14.55 22.16 -21.15
N LYS A 223 14.47 23.48 -20.91
CA LYS A 223 13.52 24.38 -21.58
C LYS A 223 13.70 24.41 -23.10
N ALA A 224 14.93 24.51 -23.58
CA ALA A 224 15.22 24.49 -25.02
C ALA A 224 14.83 23.15 -25.67
N ALA A 225 15.14 22.02 -25.01
CA ALA A 225 14.76 20.68 -25.45
C ALA A 225 13.24 20.48 -25.53
N ALA A 226 12.50 20.95 -24.53
CA ALA A 226 11.04 20.85 -24.48
C ALA A 226 10.37 21.65 -25.61
N LEU A 227 10.80 22.90 -25.84
CA LEU A 227 10.29 23.73 -26.92
C LEU A 227 10.65 23.18 -28.32
N LEU A 228 11.84 22.60 -28.47
CA LEU A 228 12.25 21.97 -29.74
C LEU A 228 11.45 20.69 -30.04
N ALA A 229 11.08 19.92 -29.01
CA ALA A 229 10.18 18.78 -29.18
C ALA A 229 8.76 19.21 -29.64
N GLU A 230 8.28 20.36 -29.16
CA GLU A 230 7.04 20.97 -29.66
C GLU A 230 7.17 21.39 -31.14
N GLU A 231 8.22 22.14 -31.50
CA GLU A 231 8.45 22.58 -32.89
C GLU A 231 8.51 21.39 -33.86
N ASP A 232 9.22 20.33 -33.49
CA ASP A 232 9.36 19.11 -34.29
C ASP A 232 8.07 18.29 -34.43
N SER A 233 7.09 18.50 -33.54
CA SER A 233 5.82 17.77 -33.53
C SER A 233 4.72 18.43 -34.38
N LYS A 234 4.92 19.69 -34.82
CA LYS A 234 3.91 20.49 -35.56
C LYS A 234 3.69 20.09 -37.03
N ALA A 235 4.41 19.09 -37.55
CA ALA A 235 4.42 18.72 -38.97
C ALA A 235 3.25 17.80 -39.42
N SER A 236 2.04 17.95 -38.87
CA SER A 236 0.86 17.15 -39.27
C SER A 236 -0.46 17.91 -39.04
N GLU A 237 -1.35 17.88 -40.03
CA GLU A 237 -2.48 18.84 -40.15
C GLU A 237 -3.66 18.64 -39.18
N THR A 238 -3.75 17.53 -38.46
CA THR A 238 -4.98 17.14 -37.72
C THR A 238 -4.99 17.46 -36.22
N VAL A 239 -3.85 17.50 -35.53
CA VAL A 239 -3.76 17.74 -34.07
C VAL A 239 -2.47 18.51 -33.78
N SER A 240 -2.54 19.60 -33.01
CA SER A 240 -1.37 20.35 -32.56
C SER A 240 -0.93 19.88 -31.18
N PHE A 241 0.26 19.27 -31.11
CA PHE A 241 0.97 19.03 -29.87
C PHE A 241 1.56 20.34 -29.33
N LYS A 242 1.30 20.67 -28.07
CA LYS A 242 1.93 21.80 -27.36
C LYS A 242 2.53 21.37 -26.03
N VAL A 243 3.55 22.09 -25.59
CA VAL A 243 4.21 21.91 -24.31
C VAL A 243 3.92 23.11 -23.40
N GLU A 244 3.42 22.83 -22.20
CA GLU A 244 3.23 23.83 -21.16
C GLU A 244 4.38 23.72 -20.15
N LEU A 245 5.11 24.82 -19.93
CA LEU A 245 6.28 24.84 -19.06
C LEU A 245 5.91 25.34 -17.67
N LEU A 246 6.12 24.51 -16.65
CA LEU A 246 5.80 24.78 -15.26
C LEU A 246 7.09 24.82 -14.44
N ASP A 247 7.22 25.74 -13.48
CA ASP A 247 8.42 25.92 -12.66
C ASP A 247 8.27 25.25 -11.29
N ASP A 248 8.53 23.95 -11.18
CA ASP A 248 8.31 23.20 -9.93
C ASP A 248 9.34 23.53 -8.83
N LYS A 249 10.45 24.21 -9.16
CA LYS A 249 11.56 24.52 -8.23
C LYS A 249 12.13 23.31 -7.46
N CYS A 250 11.91 22.08 -7.93
CA CYS A 250 12.13 20.83 -7.21
C CYS A 250 11.30 20.63 -5.92
N ALA A 251 10.30 21.47 -5.64
CA ALA A 251 9.48 21.39 -4.44
C ALA A 251 8.16 20.62 -4.70
N SER A 252 7.93 19.53 -3.96
CA SER A 252 6.73 18.68 -4.15
C SER A 252 5.42 19.46 -3.99
N THR A 253 5.37 20.41 -3.04
CA THR A 253 4.19 21.25 -2.79
C THR A 253 3.83 22.11 -4.00
N LEU A 254 4.83 22.61 -4.71
CA LEU A 254 4.67 23.48 -5.87
C LEU A 254 4.35 22.65 -7.12
N ALA A 255 4.96 21.48 -7.28
CA ALA A 255 4.59 20.51 -8.31
C ALA A 255 3.12 20.07 -8.20
N PHE A 256 2.63 19.77 -6.99
CA PHE A 256 1.22 19.46 -6.74
C PHE A 256 0.30 20.65 -6.99
N LYS A 257 0.72 21.87 -6.62
CA LYS A 257 -0.05 23.08 -6.93
C LYS A 257 -0.23 23.21 -8.43
N TYR A 258 0.83 23.15 -9.22
CA TYR A 258 0.70 23.28 -10.68
C TYR A 258 -0.05 22.11 -11.32
N LEU A 259 0.08 20.90 -10.79
CA LEU A 259 -0.77 19.78 -11.20
C LEU A 259 -2.24 20.17 -11.01
N THR A 260 -2.61 20.67 -9.83
CA THR A 260 -3.98 21.07 -9.46
C THR A 260 -4.48 22.28 -10.25
N ASP A 261 -3.65 23.30 -10.47
CA ASP A 261 -3.97 24.47 -11.28
C ASP A 261 -4.22 24.06 -12.76
N ALA A 262 -3.46 23.07 -13.26
CA ALA A 262 -3.66 22.47 -14.59
C ALA A 262 -4.91 21.53 -14.67
N LEU A 263 -5.48 21.10 -13.54
CA LEU A 263 -6.81 20.45 -13.49
C LEU A 263 -7.98 21.46 -13.66
N GLY A 264 -7.67 22.75 -13.89
CA GLY A 264 -8.64 23.82 -14.07
C GLY A 264 -9.37 23.81 -15.42
N ALA A 265 -9.67 25.01 -15.94
CA ALA A 265 -10.61 25.22 -17.05
C ALA A 265 -10.23 24.59 -18.41
N GLU A 266 -9.03 24.03 -18.56
CA GLU A 266 -8.51 23.44 -19.80
C GLU A 266 -8.14 21.93 -19.66
N PHE A 267 -8.50 21.30 -18.54
CA PHE A 267 -8.13 19.91 -18.18
C PHE A 267 -8.30 18.88 -19.30
N GLY A 268 -9.43 18.90 -20.03
CA GLY A 268 -9.72 17.88 -21.07
C GLY A 268 -8.71 17.81 -22.23
N ALA A 269 -7.92 18.87 -22.45
CA ALA A 269 -6.88 18.95 -23.48
C ALA A 269 -5.49 18.48 -23.00
N LEU A 270 -5.31 18.18 -21.70
CA LEU A 270 -4.04 17.75 -21.14
C LEU A 270 -3.83 16.24 -21.37
N SER A 271 -2.74 15.86 -22.03
CA SER A 271 -2.48 14.44 -22.35
C SER A 271 -1.68 13.70 -21.26
N GLY A 272 -0.85 14.41 -20.51
CA GLY A 272 0.08 13.85 -19.53
C GLY A 272 1.03 14.90 -18.95
N VAL A 273 1.86 14.46 -18.00
CA VAL A 273 2.87 15.28 -17.32
C VAL A 273 4.26 14.66 -17.54
N ALA A 274 5.27 15.47 -17.83
CA ALA A 274 6.67 15.06 -17.81
C ALA A 274 7.41 15.78 -16.68
N GLY A 275 8.17 15.01 -15.90
CA GLY A 275 8.76 15.47 -14.64
C GLY A 275 7.79 15.38 -13.45
N PRO A 276 8.09 15.99 -12.28
CA PRO A 276 9.28 16.81 -11.96
C PRO A 276 10.67 16.20 -12.24
N ALA A 277 11.68 17.06 -12.31
CA ALA A 277 13.08 16.64 -12.54
C ALA A 277 13.75 16.02 -11.31
N CYS A 278 13.43 16.50 -10.10
CA CYS A 278 13.96 15.96 -8.84
C CYS A 278 13.19 14.69 -8.42
N GLY A 279 13.91 13.66 -7.97
CA GLY A 279 13.37 12.33 -7.68
C GLY A 279 12.23 12.30 -6.65
N ALA A 280 12.31 13.11 -5.59
CA ALA A 280 11.26 13.22 -4.56
C ALA A 280 9.94 13.78 -5.13
N ALA A 281 10.00 14.96 -5.75
CA ALA A 281 8.82 15.60 -6.34
C ALA A 281 8.21 14.75 -7.46
N PHE A 282 9.03 14.01 -8.22
CA PHE A 282 8.55 13.01 -9.17
C PHE A 282 7.75 11.90 -8.49
N ALA A 283 8.32 11.26 -7.45
CA ALA A 283 7.67 10.18 -6.73
C ALA A 283 6.33 10.62 -6.12
N ASP A 284 6.23 11.87 -5.67
CA ASP A 284 5.02 12.45 -5.10
C ASP A 284 3.93 12.67 -6.15
N VAL A 285 4.24 13.33 -7.27
CA VAL A 285 3.31 13.51 -8.40
C VAL A 285 2.85 12.17 -8.97
N ALA A 286 3.78 11.22 -9.15
CA ALA A 286 3.49 9.92 -9.72
C ALA A 286 2.61 9.03 -8.82
N ARG A 287 2.52 9.27 -7.50
CA ARG A 287 1.55 8.59 -6.62
C ARG A 287 0.11 9.04 -6.83
N GLN A 288 -0.14 10.27 -7.31
CA GLN A 288 -1.50 10.78 -7.57
C GLN A 288 -1.99 10.51 -9.00
N SER A 289 -1.06 10.22 -9.92
CA SER A 289 -1.30 9.87 -11.32
C SER A 289 -2.48 8.91 -11.57
N PRO A 290 -2.68 7.80 -10.80
CA PRO A 290 -3.79 6.87 -11.02
C PRO A 290 -5.16 7.45 -10.67
N THR A 291 -5.23 8.25 -9.61
CA THR A 291 -6.44 8.93 -9.15
C THR A 291 -6.93 9.96 -10.16
N LEU A 292 -5.99 10.58 -10.89
CA LEU A 292 -6.25 11.63 -11.87
C LEU A 292 -6.41 11.10 -13.31
N GLY A 293 -6.16 9.81 -13.58
CA GLY A 293 -6.13 9.26 -14.94
C GLY A 293 -5.06 9.94 -15.81
N MET A 294 -3.94 10.36 -15.20
CA MET A 294 -2.96 11.26 -15.81
C MET A 294 -1.61 10.55 -15.97
N PRO A 295 -1.21 10.13 -17.18
CA PRO A 295 0.10 9.53 -17.40
C PRO A 295 1.26 10.45 -17.01
N VAL A 296 2.32 9.89 -16.40
CA VAL A 296 3.50 10.65 -15.94
C VAL A 296 4.79 10.07 -16.53
N LEU A 297 5.62 10.93 -17.12
CA LEU A 297 6.88 10.58 -17.79
C LEU A 297 8.08 11.08 -16.99
N ALA A 298 8.91 10.17 -16.47
CA ALA A 298 10.20 10.51 -15.89
C ALA A 298 11.27 10.67 -16.97
N TYR A 299 11.93 11.83 -16.98
CA TYR A 299 13.14 12.10 -17.81
C TYR A 299 14.41 12.25 -16.96
N THR A 300 14.36 11.92 -15.67
CA THR A 300 15.48 11.96 -14.73
C THR A 300 15.96 10.55 -14.40
N PRO A 301 17.28 10.26 -14.40
CA PRO A 301 17.83 8.95 -14.04
C PRO A 301 17.65 8.59 -12.56
N GLN A 302 17.10 9.48 -11.73
CA GLN A 302 16.92 9.27 -10.30
C GLN A 302 15.44 9.09 -9.90
N ALA A 303 14.52 9.07 -10.89
CA ALA A 303 13.11 8.82 -10.64
C ALA A 303 12.87 7.38 -10.16
N PRO A 304 12.25 7.18 -8.99
CA PRO A 304 11.86 5.86 -8.55
C PRO A 304 10.48 5.46 -9.10
N PRO A 305 10.18 4.16 -9.16
CA PRO A 305 8.84 3.67 -9.44
C PRO A 305 7.91 4.00 -8.25
N PRO A 306 6.71 4.57 -8.49
CA PRO A 306 5.79 4.96 -7.43
C PRO A 306 5.07 3.74 -6.82
N ALA A 307 4.95 3.67 -5.50
CA ALA A 307 4.15 2.65 -4.82
C ALA A 307 2.80 3.23 -4.35
N PRO A 308 1.69 2.46 -4.32
CA PRO A 308 1.53 1.05 -4.72
C PRO A 308 0.82 0.82 -6.07
N ALA A 309 0.61 1.86 -6.89
CA ALA A 309 -0.14 1.75 -8.15
C ALA A 309 0.55 2.53 -9.29
N ALA A 310 1.55 1.91 -9.94
CA ALA A 310 2.41 2.60 -10.91
C ALA A 310 2.01 2.46 -12.38
N ALA A 311 0.85 1.87 -12.68
CA ALA A 311 0.40 1.55 -14.05
C ALA A 311 0.37 2.74 -15.03
N TRP A 312 0.47 3.96 -14.50
CA TRP A 312 0.42 5.24 -15.22
C TRP A 312 1.79 5.92 -15.40
N ALA A 313 2.86 5.35 -14.85
CA ALA A 313 4.21 5.92 -14.85
C ALA A 313 5.12 5.28 -15.93
N LEU A 314 5.81 6.14 -16.68
CA LEU A 314 6.79 5.80 -17.72
C LEU A 314 8.19 6.25 -17.27
N LEU A 315 9.02 5.32 -16.78
CA LEU A 315 10.42 5.59 -16.38
C LEU A 315 11.36 5.51 -17.59
N ALA A 316 11.41 6.60 -18.38
CA ALA A 316 12.18 6.68 -19.62
C ALA A 316 13.71 6.67 -19.40
N ALA A 317 14.17 6.93 -18.18
CA ALA A 317 15.59 6.91 -17.82
C ALA A 317 16.09 5.52 -17.34
N GLY A 318 15.17 4.65 -16.92
CA GLY A 318 15.44 3.44 -16.14
C GLY A 318 14.93 3.55 -14.69
N ASP A 319 15.03 2.47 -13.93
CA ASP A 319 14.68 2.42 -12.49
C ASP A 319 15.94 2.70 -11.64
N ALA A 320 15.87 3.74 -10.81
CA ALA A 320 16.96 4.19 -9.94
C ALA A 320 17.35 3.17 -8.85
N ARG A 321 16.45 2.26 -8.45
CA ARG A 321 16.76 1.17 -7.49
C ARG A 321 17.87 0.24 -7.98
N HIS A 322 18.10 0.18 -9.29
CA HIS A 322 19.19 -0.61 -9.86
C HIS A 322 20.59 -0.07 -9.49
N TYR A 323 20.72 1.14 -8.94
CA TYR A 323 22.02 1.70 -8.55
C TYR A 323 22.58 1.08 -7.26
N SER A 324 21.75 0.86 -6.23
CA SER A 324 22.17 0.12 -5.01
C SER A 324 22.58 -1.32 -5.36
N ALA A 325 21.78 -2.02 -6.17
CA ALA A 325 22.08 -3.38 -6.62
C ALA A 325 23.37 -3.48 -7.50
N ALA A 326 23.62 -2.48 -8.35
CA ALA A 326 24.86 -2.39 -9.12
C ALA A 326 26.09 -2.14 -8.21
N TRP A 327 25.94 -1.27 -7.20
CA TRP A 327 27.00 -1.03 -6.21
C TRP A 327 27.28 -2.27 -5.35
N ALA A 328 26.25 -2.94 -4.84
CA ALA A 328 26.38 -4.17 -4.06
C ALA A 328 27.13 -5.26 -4.84
N ALA A 329 26.78 -5.45 -6.11
CA ALA A 329 27.45 -6.43 -6.97
C ALA A 329 28.91 -6.05 -7.28
N PHE A 330 29.23 -4.74 -7.38
CA PHE A 330 30.62 -4.28 -7.52
C PHE A 330 31.41 -4.43 -6.21
N ALA A 331 30.83 -4.05 -5.07
CA ALA A 331 31.44 -4.20 -3.75
C ALA A 331 31.75 -5.67 -3.44
N ALA A 332 30.82 -6.58 -3.75
CA ALA A 332 31.03 -8.03 -3.65
C ALA A 332 32.14 -8.55 -4.58
N HIS A 333 32.34 -7.94 -5.76
CA HIS A 333 33.42 -8.29 -6.68
C HIS A 333 34.81 -7.83 -6.18
N VAL A 334 34.88 -6.68 -5.50
CA VAL A 334 36.13 -6.14 -4.92
C VAL A 334 36.41 -6.68 -3.50
N GLY A 335 35.39 -7.19 -2.81
CA GLY A 335 35.49 -7.76 -1.46
C GLY A 335 35.16 -6.79 -0.32
N TRP A 336 34.57 -5.64 -0.60
CA TRP A 336 34.17 -4.65 0.41
C TRP A 336 32.88 -5.07 1.12
N ARG A 337 32.86 -4.98 2.45
CA ARG A 337 31.69 -5.28 3.30
C ARG A 337 31.22 -4.09 4.13
N ARG A 338 31.97 -2.98 4.19
CA ARG A 338 31.66 -1.81 5.04
C ARG A 338 31.59 -0.52 4.21
N VAL A 339 30.61 0.34 4.50
CA VAL A 339 30.44 1.64 3.82
C VAL A 339 29.90 2.71 4.78
N ALA A 340 30.30 3.97 4.59
CA ALA A 340 29.62 5.12 5.17
C ALA A 340 28.86 5.89 4.08
N VAL A 341 27.60 6.25 4.36
CA VAL A 341 26.66 6.78 3.37
C VAL A 341 26.15 8.16 3.79
N LEU A 342 26.22 9.12 2.87
CA LEU A 342 25.50 10.38 2.92
C LEU A 342 24.42 10.36 1.84
N SER A 343 23.18 10.65 2.19
CA SER A 343 22.08 10.70 1.21
C SER A 343 21.22 11.96 1.34
N GLU A 344 20.58 12.37 0.26
CA GLU A 344 19.46 13.30 0.30
C GLU A 344 18.14 12.52 0.36
N LEU A 345 17.06 13.10 0.90
CA LEU A 345 15.75 12.46 0.84
C LEU A 345 15.29 12.19 -0.61
N ALA A 346 15.70 13.04 -1.57
CA ALA A 346 15.41 12.88 -2.99
C ALA A 346 16.03 11.62 -3.62
N THR A 347 17.21 11.20 -3.14
CA THR A 347 17.93 10.03 -3.64
C THR A 347 17.69 8.77 -2.84
N ARG A 348 16.90 8.84 -1.75
CA ARG A 348 16.57 7.70 -0.88
C ARG A 348 16.12 6.46 -1.65
N ALA A 349 15.35 6.63 -2.72
CA ALA A 349 14.85 5.51 -3.52
C ALA A 349 15.85 4.95 -4.55
N ALA A 350 17.00 5.61 -4.76
CA ALA A 350 18.18 5.04 -5.40
C ALA A 350 19.11 4.33 -4.39
N LEU A 351 18.81 4.46 -3.10
CA LEU A 351 19.58 3.93 -1.97
C LEU A 351 18.69 2.99 -1.13
N ASP A 352 18.44 1.78 -1.64
CA ASP A 352 17.98 0.72 -0.74
C ASP A 352 19.17 0.19 0.07
N VAL A 353 19.14 0.44 1.37
CA VAL A 353 20.16 0.01 2.34
C VAL A 353 20.14 -1.51 2.53
N ALA A 354 19.01 -2.19 2.30
CA ALA A 354 18.93 -3.64 2.33
C ALA A 354 19.64 -4.29 1.11
N ASP A 355 19.53 -3.66 -0.07
CA ASP A 355 20.15 -4.17 -1.30
C ASP A 355 21.67 -3.98 -1.34
N LEU A 356 22.23 -3.03 -0.57
CA LEU A 356 23.65 -2.69 -0.58
C LEU A 356 24.59 -3.84 -0.17
N ALA A 357 24.07 -4.90 0.47
CA ALA A 357 24.78 -6.10 0.90
C ALA A 357 26.06 -5.83 1.73
N ALA A 358 26.10 -4.69 2.42
CA ALA A 358 27.24 -4.18 3.17
C ALA A 358 26.78 -3.52 4.48
N ASP A 359 27.61 -3.62 5.52
CA ASP A 359 27.43 -2.97 6.81
C ASP A 359 27.55 -1.44 6.65
N VAL A 360 26.42 -0.75 6.74
CA VAL A 360 26.39 0.72 6.75
C VAL A 360 26.79 1.23 8.14
N LEU A 361 28.03 1.72 8.25
CA LEU A 361 28.64 2.16 9.51
C LEU A 361 28.06 3.47 10.04
N VAL A 362 27.79 4.37 9.10
CA VAL A 362 27.29 5.72 9.33
C VAL A 362 26.37 6.02 8.17
N HIS A 363 25.09 6.27 8.46
CA HIS A 363 24.16 6.86 7.50
C HIS A 363 23.70 8.21 8.05
N VAL A 364 23.79 9.25 7.24
CA VAL A 364 23.17 10.54 7.49
C VAL A 364 22.32 10.90 6.28
N GLU A 365 21.05 11.20 6.53
CA GLU A 365 20.08 11.66 5.53
C GLU A 365 19.88 13.17 5.70
N LEU A 366 20.07 13.91 4.61
CA LEU A 366 19.85 15.35 4.52
C LEU A 366 18.35 15.64 4.29
N PRO A 367 17.81 16.73 4.86
CA PRO A 367 16.40 17.09 4.72
C PRO A 367 16.02 17.38 3.26
N ALA A 368 14.74 17.22 2.93
CA ALA A 368 14.18 17.73 1.67
C ALA A 368 13.85 19.23 1.76
N ASP A 369 13.72 19.86 0.59
CA ASP A 369 13.14 21.19 0.39
C ASP A 369 13.78 22.35 1.17
N THR A 370 15.11 22.31 1.42
CA THR A 370 15.89 23.52 1.73
C THR A 370 16.73 23.93 0.52
N ASP A 371 16.55 25.18 0.06
CA ASP A 371 17.50 25.82 -0.87
C ASP A 371 18.89 25.94 -0.23
N ASP A 372 18.92 26.12 1.11
CA ASP A 372 20.12 26.17 1.92
C ASP A 372 20.73 24.78 2.18
N LEU A 373 22.07 24.74 2.18
CA LEU A 373 22.87 23.54 2.37
C LEU A 373 23.19 23.31 3.86
N ASP A 374 22.77 22.18 4.40
CA ASP A 374 23.03 21.79 5.80
C ASP A 374 24.49 21.32 6.00
N LEU A 375 25.40 22.29 5.99
CA LEU A 375 26.84 22.08 6.16
C LEU A 375 27.21 21.42 7.49
N ASP A 376 26.42 21.66 8.55
CA ASP A 376 26.65 21.08 9.87
C ASP A 376 26.41 19.56 9.85
N LYS A 377 25.32 19.08 9.25
CA LYS A 377 25.09 17.63 9.07
C LYS A 377 26.13 16.98 8.15
N ILE A 378 26.55 17.65 7.08
CA ILE A 378 27.58 17.13 6.18
C ILE A 378 28.93 17.01 6.91
N THR A 379 29.28 18.00 7.73
CA THR A 379 30.50 17.98 8.56
C THR A 379 30.42 16.92 9.66
N GLN A 380 29.26 16.79 10.32
CA GLN A 380 29.01 15.75 11.31
C GLN A 380 29.10 14.34 10.70
N TRP A 381 28.58 14.14 9.48
CA TRP A 381 28.72 12.88 8.74
C TRP A 381 30.18 12.53 8.49
N ALA A 382 30.97 13.47 7.95
CA ALA A 382 32.38 13.25 7.66
C ALA A 382 33.19 12.92 8.94
N GLY A 383 32.94 13.64 10.04
CA GLY A 383 33.56 13.36 11.34
C GLY A 383 33.18 11.97 11.89
N ARG A 384 31.92 11.55 11.76
CA ARG A 384 31.48 10.21 12.15
C ARG A 384 32.08 9.11 11.27
N ALA A 385 32.18 9.33 9.96
CA ALA A 385 32.79 8.38 9.02
C ALA A 385 34.28 8.17 9.33
N ALA A 386 35.02 9.25 9.62
CA ALA A 386 36.41 9.18 10.06
C ALA A 386 36.56 8.44 11.41
N ALA A 387 35.71 8.75 12.40
CA ALA A 387 35.71 8.07 13.70
C ALA A 387 35.33 6.57 13.62
N ALA A 388 34.56 6.16 12.62
CA ALA A 388 34.23 4.76 12.35
C ALA A 388 35.30 4.00 11.53
N HIS A 389 36.40 4.68 11.16
CA HIS A 389 37.42 4.22 10.23
C HIS A 389 36.84 3.73 8.90
N ALA A 390 35.83 4.42 8.38
CA ALA A 390 35.22 4.09 7.09
C ALA A 390 36.16 4.48 5.93
N ARG A 391 36.52 3.52 5.07
CA ARG A 391 37.30 3.79 3.85
C ARG A 391 36.46 3.89 2.58
N ILE A 392 35.28 3.27 2.55
CA ILE A 392 34.37 3.37 1.41
C ILE A 392 33.27 4.38 1.75
N LEU A 393 33.18 5.45 0.95
CA LEU A 393 32.35 6.62 1.21
C LEU A 393 31.37 6.82 0.05
N TYR A 394 30.08 6.55 0.29
CA TYR A 394 29.04 6.71 -0.72
C TYR A 394 28.27 8.01 -0.50
N VAL A 395 28.40 8.95 -1.43
CA VAL A 395 27.58 10.16 -1.50
C VAL A 395 26.48 9.94 -2.53
N CYS A 396 25.26 9.69 -2.06
CA CYS A 396 24.09 9.51 -2.90
C CYS A 396 23.29 10.83 -2.90
N ALA A 397 23.63 11.75 -3.80
CA ALA A 397 23.01 13.08 -3.90
C ALA A 397 22.67 13.44 -5.37
N GLU A 398 21.67 14.29 -5.56
CA GLU A 398 21.36 14.94 -6.84
C GLU A 398 22.15 16.25 -7.01
N ASP A 399 22.32 17.02 -5.93
CA ASP A 399 22.89 18.37 -5.98
C ASP A 399 24.43 18.35 -5.92
N ALA A 400 25.08 18.96 -6.93
CA ALA A 400 26.53 19.11 -6.95
C ALA A 400 27.08 19.88 -5.74
N ARG A 401 26.30 20.83 -5.17
CA ARG A 401 26.69 21.57 -3.95
C ARG A 401 26.90 20.64 -2.76
N VAL A 402 26.03 19.64 -2.60
CA VAL A 402 26.15 18.59 -1.56
C VAL A 402 27.41 17.76 -1.79
N VAL A 403 27.69 17.35 -3.03
CA VAL A 403 28.87 16.54 -3.35
C VAL A 403 30.17 17.31 -3.08
N ARG A 404 30.26 18.59 -3.49
CA ARG A 404 31.44 19.42 -3.21
C ARG A 404 31.63 19.65 -1.70
N ALA A 405 30.56 19.94 -0.96
CA ALA A 405 30.62 20.08 0.50
C ALA A 405 31.02 18.77 1.20
N ALA A 406 30.52 17.61 0.75
CA ALA A 406 30.91 16.31 1.30
C ALA A 406 32.40 16.00 1.09
N LEU A 407 32.95 16.29 -0.10
CA LEU A 407 34.39 16.19 -0.36
C LEU A 407 35.20 17.15 0.51
N CYS A 408 34.71 18.38 0.69
CA CYS A 408 35.37 19.39 1.52
C CYS A 408 35.40 19.01 3.02
N ALA A 409 34.26 18.57 3.55
CA ALA A 409 34.14 18.05 4.91
C ALA A 409 34.97 16.78 5.11
N GLY A 410 34.98 15.87 4.13
CA GLY A 410 35.81 14.68 4.15
C GLY A 410 37.31 15.02 4.20
N ARG A 411 37.76 16.02 3.44
CA ARG A 411 39.14 16.53 3.50
C ARG A 411 39.47 17.07 4.89
N ALA A 412 38.57 17.85 5.50
CA ALA A 412 38.76 18.38 6.85
C ALA A 412 38.78 17.27 7.93
N ALA A 413 38.03 16.18 7.72
CA ALA A 413 38.00 15.00 8.59
C ALA A 413 39.14 13.99 8.34
N GLY A 414 40.05 14.26 7.38
CA GLY A 414 41.17 13.37 7.06
C GLY A 414 40.84 12.18 6.16
N LEU A 415 39.69 12.17 5.48
CA LEU A 415 39.22 11.11 4.57
C LEU A 415 39.86 11.19 3.16
N ALA A 416 41.17 11.40 3.12
CA ALA A 416 41.98 11.36 1.91
C ALA A 416 42.24 9.90 1.46
N PRO A 417 42.83 9.66 0.26
CA PRO A 417 43.32 8.33 -0.12
C PRO A 417 44.16 7.70 1.02
N PRO A 418 43.91 6.44 1.42
CA PRO A 418 43.29 5.36 0.64
C PRO A 418 41.75 5.27 0.68
N ALA A 419 41.03 6.26 1.20
CA ALA A 419 39.57 6.28 1.10
C ALA A 419 39.09 6.35 -0.36
N VAL A 420 37.99 5.66 -0.68
CA VAL A 420 37.37 5.61 -2.01
C VAL A 420 36.00 6.27 -1.96
N TRP A 421 35.83 7.26 -2.85
CA TRP A 421 34.57 7.98 -3.02
C TRP A 421 33.71 7.31 -4.10
N LEU A 422 32.49 6.93 -3.73
CA LEU A 422 31.42 6.55 -4.65
C LEU A 422 30.51 7.77 -4.81
N LEU A 423 30.51 8.37 -6.00
CA LEU A 423 29.79 9.62 -6.30
C LEU A 423 28.68 9.40 -7.34
N PRO A 424 27.69 10.31 -7.44
CA PRO A 424 26.61 10.22 -8.42
C PRO A 424 27.14 10.36 -9.86
N GLY A 425 26.70 9.49 -10.78
CA GLY A 425 27.12 9.55 -12.20
C GLY A 425 26.40 10.59 -13.05
N ALA A 426 25.39 11.28 -12.52
CA ALA A 426 24.53 12.22 -13.25
C ALA A 426 24.87 13.71 -13.02
N LEU A 427 26.03 14.02 -12.42
CA LEU A 427 26.42 15.38 -12.05
C LEU A 427 26.65 16.30 -13.27
N PRO A 428 26.38 17.62 -13.15
CA PRO A 428 26.61 18.58 -14.23
C PRO A 428 28.05 18.63 -14.75
N ARG A 429 28.22 19.07 -16.00
CA ARG A 429 29.57 19.28 -16.55
C ARG A 429 30.29 20.38 -15.76
N ALA A 430 31.54 20.10 -15.40
CA ALA A 430 32.37 20.95 -14.55
C ALA A 430 31.84 21.19 -13.11
N TRP A 431 30.98 20.31 -12.59
CA TRP A 431 30.45 20.36 -11.21
C TRP A 431 31.52 20.54 -10.11
N LEU A 432 32.77 20.14 -10.36
CA LEU A 432 33.91 20.32 -9.47
C LEU A 432 34.37 21.77 -9.30
N ARG A 433 34.01 22.68 -10.21
CA ARG A 433 34.34 24.10 -10.12
C ARG A 433 33.29 24.80 -9.24
N PRO A 434 33.64 25.24 -8.01
CA PRO A 434 32.68 25.92 -7.17
C PRO A 434 32.37 27.32 -7.74
N PRO A 435 31.09 27.72 -7.86
CA PRO A 435 30.76 29.13 -8.05
C PRO A 435 31.17 29.96 -6.83
N ALA A 436 31.28 31.27 -7.01
CA ALA A 436 31.63 32.21 -5.93
C ALA A 436 30.59 32.29 -4.79
N SER A 437 29.42 31.68 -4.98
CA SER A 437 28.31 31.58 -4.02
C SER A 437 28.33 30.32 -3.16
N ASP A 438 29.27 29.39 -3.37
CA ASP A 438 29.37 28.18 -2.54
C ASP A 438 29.78 28.51 -1.10
N ALA A 439 29.02 28.01 -0.14
CA ALA A 439 29.26 28.23 1.28
C ALA A 439 30.38 27.36 1.90
N HIS A 440 31.06 26.52 1.11
CA HIS A 440 32.18 25.69 1.60
C HIS A 440 33.55 26.32 1.30
N ASN A 441 34.50 26.20 2.23
CA ASN A 441 35.81 26.87 2.13
C ASN A 441 36.88 26.12 1.29
N CYS A 442 36.49 25.23 0.37
CA CYS A 442 37.43 24.44 -0.44
C CYS A 442 37.69 25.01 -1.84
N THR A 443 38.95 24.97 -2.27
CA THR A 443 39.35 25.39 -3.62
C THR A 443 39.13 24.27 -4.65
N TYR A 444 39.04 24.64 -5.94
CA TYR A 444 38.95 23.69 -7.06
C TYR A 444 40.04 22.61 -7.05
N GLN A 445 41.28 22.96 -6.69
CA GLN A 445 42.38 22.00 -6.57
C GLN A 445 42.10 20.97 -5.46
N GLN A 446 41.71 21.45 -4.26
CA GLN A 446 41.41 20.58 -3.13
C GLN A 446 40.24 19.63 -3.40
N LEU A 447 39.20 20.10 -4.09
CA LEU A 447 38.07 19.26 -4.52
C LEU A 447 38.49 18.23 -5.58
N ARG A 448 39.34 18.62 -6.53
CA ARG A 448 39.90 17.71 -7.55
C ARG A 448 40.76 16.62 -6.91
N ASP A 449 41.61 16.96 -5.94
CA ASP A 449 42.50 16.00 -5.27
C ASP A 449 41.70 14.95 -4.49
N MET A 450 40.57 15.34 -3.86
CA MET A 450 39.66 14.42 -3.16
C MET A 450 38.82 13.57 -4.11
N ALA A 451 38.44 14.12 -5.28
CA ALA A 451 37.66 13.41 -6.29
C ALA A 451 38.52 12.57 -7.26
N GLU A 452 39.84 12.63 -7.21
CA GLU A 452 40.70 11.82 -8.07
C GLU A 452 40.52 10.32 -7.76
N GLY A 453 40.32 9.49 -8.78
CA GLY A 453 40.09 8.05 -8.63
C GLY A 453 38.67 7.66 -8.21
N HIS A 454 37.72 8.60 -8.05
CA HIS A 454 36.36 8.29 -7.61
C HIS A 454 35.62 7.36 -8.58
N LEU A 455 34.69 6.58 -8.02
CA LEU A 455 33.81 5.67 -8.75
C LEU A 455 32.42 6.28 -8.87
N SER A 456 31.70 5.96 -9.94
CA SER A 456 30.33 6.41 -10.17
C SER A 456 29.49 5.36 -10.90
N VAL A 457 28.18 5.40 -10.70
CA VAL A 457 27.20 4.60 -11.45
C VAL A 457 26.26 5.50 -12.25
N ALA A 458 25.96 5.08 -13.48
CA ALA A 458 25.04 5.73 -14.39
C ALA A 458 24.38 4.68 -15.32
N PRO A 459 23.15 4.91 -15.80
CA PRO A 459 22.57 4.04 -16.82
C PRO A 459 23.35 4.18 -18.13
N ALA A 460 23.45 3.10 -18.91
CA ALA A 460 24.35 3.01 -20.06
C ALA A 460 24.17 4.14 -21.10
N TRP A 461 22.95 4.60 -21.34
CA TRP A 461 22.67 5.71 -22.26
C TRP A 461 23.25 7.06 -21.77
N LEU A 462 23.26 7.29 -20.45
CA LEU A 462 23.86 8.47 -19.81
C LEU A 462 25.38 8.35 -19.82
N ALA A 463 25.89 7.18 -19.43
CA ALA A 463 27.30 6.84 -19.51
C ALA A 463 27.84 6.99 -20.95
N ASP A 464 27.08 6.63 -21.98
CA ASP A 464 27.46 6.79 -23.39
C ASP A 464 27.37 8.26 -23.88
N TRP A 465 26.48 9.09 -23.29
CA TRP A 465 26.24 10.46 -23.75
C TRP A 465 27.51 11.31 -23.76
N ASP A 466 28.23 11.33 -22.64
CA ASP A 466 29.43 12.15 -22.46
C ASP A 466 30.72 11.51 -23.04
N GLU A 467 30.68 10.28 -23.56
CA GLU A 467 31.86 9.53 -24.06
C GLU A 467 32.04 9.79 -25.56
N ARG A 468 30.91 10.00 -26.25
CA ARG A 468 30.82 10.26 -27.69
C ARG A 468 30.84 11.76 -28.02
N SER A 469 31.41 12.62 -27.16
CA SER A 469 31.26 14.08 -27.32
C SER A 469 31.90 14.62 -28.60
N ASP A 470 33.03 14.04 -29.05
CA ASP A 470 33.82 14.57 -30.16
C ASP A 470 34.46 13.50 -31.09
N ALA A 471 34.36 12.19 -30.79
CA ALA A 471 35.25 11.16 -31.38
C ALA A 471 34.65 10.21 -32.43
N SER A 472 33.34 10.22 -32.69
CA SER A 472 32.71 9.36 -33.73
C SER A 472 31.87 10.19 -34.69
N ALA A 473 32.54 10.79 -35.68
CA ALA A 473 31.88 11.61 -36.70
C ALA A 473 31.00 10.80 -37.68
N ASP A 474 31.22 9.49 -37.80
CA ASP A 474 30.67 8.68 -38.89
C ASP A 474 29.56 7.71 -38.49
N SER A 475 29.08 7.78 -37.23
CA SER A 475 27.92 6.99 -36.77
C SER A 475 26.59 7.71 -36.98
N GLU A 476 25.51 6.96 -37.22
CA GLU A 476 24.15 7.50 -37.38
C GLU A 476 23.71 8.31 -36.15
N GLU A 477 24.03 7.83 -34.94
CA GLU A 477 23.78 8.56 -33.69
C GLU A 477 24.54 9.89 -33.60
N GLY A 478 25.80 9.93 -34.09
CA GLY A 478 26.60 11.15 -34.19
C GLY A 478 25.99 12.15 -35.17
N ALA A 479 25.40 11.67 -36.27
CA ALA A 479 24.64 12.49 -37.21
C ALA A 479 23.38 13.08 -36.56
N TRP A 480 22.58 12.29 -35.82
CA TRP A 480 21.40 12.79 -35.10
C TRP A 480 21.76 13.87 -34.07
N ARG A 481 22.86 13.71 -33.31
CA ARG A 481 23.30 14.72 -32.34
C ARG A 481 23.74 16.03 -33.01
N ARG A 482 24.47 15.97 -34.13
CA ARG A 482 24.81 17.18 -34.92
C ARG A 482 23.57 17.84 -35.50
N GLN A 483 22.67 17.06 -36.08
CA GLN A 483 21.40 17.55 -36.62
C GLN A 483 20.58 18.24 -35.53
N TRP A 484 20.43 17.61 -34.36
CA TRP A 484 19.74 18.18 -33.21
C TRP A 484 20.37 19.48 -32.71
N ARG A 485 21.69 19.53 -32.47
CA ARG A 485 22.41 20.77 -32.09
C ARG A 485 22.16 21.87 -33.11
N SER A 486 22.28 21.56 -34.41
CA SER A 486 22.05 22.52 -35.49
C SER A 486 20.59 23.01 -35.59
N ARG A 487 19.60 22.21 -35.14
CA ARG A 487 18.19 22.58 -35.10
C ARG A 487 17.87 23.40 -33.85
N CYS A 488 18.40 23.00 -32.69
CA CYS A 488 18.31 23.74 -31.43
C CYS A 488 18.84 25.17 -31.59
N LEU A 489 20.02 25.33 -32.19
CA LEU A 489 20.63 26.64 -32.50
C LEU A 489 19.85 27.48 -33.54
N ARG A 490 18.93 26.89 -34.32
CA ARG A 490 18.08 27.58 -35.30
C ARG A 490 16.61 27.68 -34.86
N SER A 491 16.26 27.16 -33.69
CA SER A 491 14.91 27.12 -33.14
C SER A 491 14.45 28.51 -32.66
N ARG A 492 13.13 28.70 -32.49
CA ARG A 492 12.62 29.94 -31.88
C ARG A 492 12.96 30.04 -30.39
N ALA A 493 13.34 28.92 -29.75
CA ALA A 493 13.81 28.89 -28.37
C ALA A 493 15.16 29.62 -28.21
N CYS A 494 16.13 29.34 -29.10
CA CYS A 494 17.40 30.06 -29.14
C CYS A 494 17.19 31.54 -29.56
N ALA A 495 16.35 31.81 -30.58
CA ALA A 495 16.09 33.18 -31.05
C ALA A 495 15.47 34.15 -30.01
N ARG A 496 15.04 33.67 -28.83
CA ARG A 496 14.46 34.48 -27.76
C ARG A 496 15.36 34.67 -26.53
N ALA A 497 16.46 33.93 -26.40
CA ALA A 497 17.36 34.02 -25.24
C ALA A 497 18.76 33.46 -25.55
N GLU A 498 19.80 34.29 -25.43
CA GLU A 498 21.20 33.89 -25.68
C GLU A 498 21.65 32.71 -24.80
N ALA A 499 21.22 32.68 -23.53
CA ALA A 499 21.49 31.58 -22.61
C ALA A 499 20.90 30.24 -23.09
N ALA A 500 19.78 30.24 -23.82
CA ALA A 500 19.21 29.04 -24.41
C ALA A 500 20.01 28.55 -25.63
N CYS A 501 20.66 29.46 -26.37
CA CYS A 501 21.58 29.09 -27.45
C CYS A 501 22.87 28.45 -26.91
N GLU A 502 23.44 28.97 -25.82
CA GLU A 502 24.61 28.37 -25.18
C GLU A 502 24.28 26.97 -24.60
N ALA A 503 23.09 26.83 -24.00
CA ALA A 503 22.55 25.55 -23.56
C ALA A 503 22.35 24.55 -24.71
N CYS A 504 21.82 24.98 -25.87
CA CYS A 504 21.75 24.17 -27.09
C CYS A 504 23.14 23.67 -27.56
N ALA A 505 24.19 24.47 -27.40
CA ALA A 505 25.55 24.10 -27.80
C ALA A 505 26.18 23.07 -26.86
N ARG A 506 25.90 23.15 -25.55
CA ARG A 506 26.49 22.29 -24.50
C ARG A 506 25.53 21.25 -23.89
N ALA A 507 24.44 20.93 -24.59
CA ALA A 507 23.30 20.20 -24.04
C ALA A 507 23.65 18.94 -23.22
N PRO A 508 23.17 18.84 -21.97
CA PRO A 508 23.36 17.68 -21.11
C PRO A 508 22.45 16.52 -21.53
N ALA A 509 22.79 15.32 -21.07
CA ALA A 509 22.09 14.08 -21.42
C ALA A 509 20.60 14.09 -21.02
N GLN A 510 20.28 14.72 -19.88
CA GLN A 510 18.91 14.86 -19.35
C GLN A 510 18.02 15.67 -20.30
N ALA A 511 18.55 16.69 -20.97
CA ALA A 511 17.82 17.48 -21.97
C ALA A 511 17.57 16.67 -23.25
N ALA A 512 18.53 15.85 -23.66
CA ALA A 512 18.33 14.91 -24.77
C ALA A 512 17.27 13.84 -24.44
N LEU A 513 17.24 13.33 -23.20
CA LEU A 513 16.22 12.39 -22.76
C LEU A 513 14.83 13.03 -22.71
N LEU A 514 14.70 14.27 -22.21
CA LEU A 514 13.43 15.01 -22.22
C LEU A 514 12.91 15.22 -23.64
N TYR A 515 13.77 15.61 -24.58
CA TYR A 515 13.41 15.73 -26.00
C TYR A 515 12.94 14.40 -26.60
N ASP A 516 13.65 13.30 -26.33
CA ASP A 516 13.24 11.97 -26.79
C ASP A 516 11.90 11.53 -26.18
N ALA A 517 11.72 11.69 -24.87
CA ALA A 517 10.51 11.33 -24.16
C ALA A 517 9.28 12.08 -24.70
N LEU A 518 9.40 13.40 -24.92
CA LEU A 518 8.32 14.21 -25.49
C LEU A 518 8.03 13.88 -26.95
N ARG A 519 9.04 13.57 -27.77
CA ARG A 519 8.81 13.14 -29.17
C ARG A 519 8.17 11.78 -29.28
N MET A 520 8.59 10.83 -28.44
CA MET A 520 7.96 9.52 -28.31
C MET A 520 6.49 9.67 -27.86
N TRP A 521 6.23 10.51 -26.85
CA TRP A 521 4.88 10.81 -26.36
C TRP A 521 3.99 11.44 -27.43
N GLY A 522 4.44 12.52 -28.07
CA GLY A 522 3.70 13.20 -29.14
C GLY A 522 3.45 12.30 -30.37
N ALA A 523 4.39 11.41 -30.70
CA ALA A 523 4.19 10.42 -31.76
C ALA A 523 3.09 9.41 -31.42
N ALA A 524 3.05 8.92 -30.18
CA ALA A 524 2.05 7.97 -29.71
C ALA A 524 0.66 8.59 -29.54
N LEU A 525 0.60 9.80 -28.98
CA LEU A 525 -0.62 10.60 -28.87
C LEU A 525 -1.24 10.83 -30.26
N ARG A 526 -0.41 11.14 -31.26
CA ARG A 526 -0.86 11.29 -32.66
C ARG A 526 -1.39 9.99 -33.27
N ARG A 527 -0.82 8.82 -32.97
CA ARG A 527 -1.36 7.52 -33.42
C ARG A 527 -2.71 7.24 -32.76
N THR A 528 -2.78 7.42 -31.44
CA THR A 528 -3.98 7.23 -30.62
C THR A 528 -5.14 8.12 -31.08
N LEU A 529 -4.89 9.41 -31.30
CA LEU A 529 -5.91 10.36 -31.77
C LEU A 529 -6.32 10.17 -33.24
N ARG A 530 -5.44 9.63 -34.10
CA ARG A 530 -5.82 9.22 -35.46
C ARG A 530 -6.75 8.00 -35.45
N ALA A 531 -6.57 7.07 -34.52
CA ALA A 531 -7.44 5.91 -34.35
C ALA A 531 -8.77 6.26 -33.65
N HIS A 532 -8.72 7.17 -32.67
CA HIS A 532 -9.87 7.56 -31.85
C HIS A 532 -9.99 9.09 -31.71
N PRO A 533 -10.54 9.80 -32.71
CA PRO A 533 -10.64 11.27 -32.67
C PRO A 533 -11.43 11.81 -31.47
N ALA A 534 -12.46 11.07 -31.01
CA ALA A 534 -13.26 11.43 -29.84
C ALA A 534 -12.49 11.38 -28.50
N ALA A 535 -11.29 10.81 -28.46
CA ALA A 535 -10.46 10.80 -27.25
C ALA A 535 -9.97 12.21 -26.85
N LEU A 536 -10.04 13.20 -27.75
CA LEU A 536 -9.69 14.59 -27.47
C LEU A 536 -10.60 15.27 -26.42
N ASP A 537 -11.81 14.75 -26.18
CA ASP A 537 -12.72 15.27 -25.14
C ASP A 537 -12.30 14.91 -23.72
N ASN A 538 -11.68 13.74 -23.56
CA ASN A 538 -11.36 13.16 -22.26
C ASN A 538 -10.17 12.22 -22.40
N LEU A 539 -8.98 12.82 -22.51
CA LEU A 539 -7.72 12.08 -22.54
C LEU A 539 -7.48 11.26 -21.26
N HIS A 540 -8.12 11.64 -20.14
CA HIS A 540 -8.04 10.96 -18.85
C HIS A 540 -8.96 9.75 -18.69
N HIS A 541 -9.78 9.43 -19.69
CA HIS A 541 -10.60 8.23 -19.63
C HIS A 541 -9.70 6.99 -19.56
N GLY A 542 -9.95 6.11 -18.58
CA GLY A 542 -9.04 5.02 -18.22
C GLY A 542 -8.72 4.01 -19.34
N THR A 543 -9.49 3.98 -20.44
CA THR A 543 -9.16 3.21 -21.65
C THR A 543 -8.22 3.97 -22.59
N VAL A 544 -8.42 5.27 -22.78
CA VAL A 544 -7.63 6.14 -23.68
C VAL A 544 -6.20 6.23 -23.17
N ALA A 545 -6.04 6.60 -21.90
CA ALA A 545 -4.72 6.82 -21.35
C ALA A 545 -3.93 5.49 -21.16
N ARG A 546 -4.60 4.33 -20.99
CA ARG A 546 -3.92 3.02 -21.06
C ARG A 546 -3.46 2.70 -22.48
N ALA A 547 -4.33 2.87 -23.48
CA ALA A 547 -3.97 2.66 -24.89
C ALA A 547 -2.79 3.56 -25.32
N LEU A 548 -2.71 4.78 -24.77
CA LEU A 548 -1.58 5.68 -24.99
C LEU A 548 -0.27 5.15 -24.39
N ILE A 549 -0.29 4.62 -23.16
CA ILE A 549 0.87 3.96 -22.53
C ILE A 549 1.28 2.69 -23.28
N GLU A 550 0.31 1.88 -23.74
CA GLU A 550 0.54 0.69 -24.54
C GLU A 550 1.16 1.03 -25.91
N ASP A 551 0.67 2.05 -26.61
CA ASP A 551 1.23 2.49 -27.90
C ASP A 551 2.64 3.10 -27.75
N VAL A 552 2.93 3.81 -26.65
CA VAL A 552 4.29 4.25 -26.31
C VAL A 552 5.22 3.05 -26.12
N THR A 553 4.80 2.06 -25.33
CA THR A 553 5.68 0.98 -24.86
C THR A 553 5.84 -0.19 -25.83
N THR A 554 4.87 -0.40 -26.71
CA THR A 554 4.95 -1.40 -27.79
C THR A 554 5.67 -0.87 -29.03
N SER A 555 5.65 0.45 -29.27
CA SER A 555 6.30 1.02 -30.45
C SER A 555 7.82 1.15 -30.29
N SER A 556 8.57 0.72 -31.31
CA SER A 556 10.02 0.88 -31.33
C SER A 556 10.40 2.35 -31.55
N TYR A 557 10.85 3.04 -30.51
CA TYR A 557 11.45 4.36 -30.60
C TYR A 557 12.98 4.27 -30.45
N SER A 558 13.70 5.00 -31.31
CA SER A 558 15.14 5.24 -31.19
C SER A 558 15.40 6.72 -31.40
N GLY A 559 16.20 7.30 -30.51
CA GLY A 559 16.42 8.74 -30.45
C GLY A 559 17.85 9.10 -30.07
N LEU A 560 18.04 10.33 -29.57
CA LEU A 560 19.35 10.86 -29.19
C LEU A 560 20.03 10.03 -28.10
N THR A 561 19.23 9.52 -27.17
CA THR A 561 19.63 8.66 -26.05
C THR A 561 19.63 7.17 -26.41
N GLY A 562 19.54 6.82 -27.71
CA GLY A 562 19.51 5.45 -28.21
C GLY A 562 18.11 4.83 -28.21
N LYS A 563 18.06 3.49 -28.21
CA LYS A 563 16.82 2.70 -28.32
C LYS A 563 16.05 2.64 -26.99
N PHE A 564 14.73 2.68 -27.07
CA PHE A 564 13.81 2.54 -25.95
C PHE A 564 13.21 1.14 -25.98
N GLU A 565 13.62 0.30 -25.02
CA GLU A 565 13.07 -1.03 -24.80
C GLU A 565 12.43 -1.04 -23.41
N TRP A 566 11.19 -1.51 -23.30
CA TRP A 566 10.38 -1.39 -22.09
C TRP A 566 10.21 -2.74 -21.39
N SER A 567 10.20 -2.69 -20.06
CA SER A 567 9.80 -3.78 -19.17
C SER A 567 8.71 -3.29 -18.23
N GLU A 568 7.85 -4.20 -17.80
CA GLU A 568 6.97 -3.98 -16.65
C GLU A 568 7.74 -4.30 -15.35
N ASP A 569 7.50 -3.52 -14.31
CA ASP A 569 8.01 -3.76 -12.96
C ASP A 569 6.92 -4.31 -12.01
N ALA A 570 7.28 -4.69 -10.79
CA ALA A 570 6.33 -5.29 -9.83
C ALA A 570 5.22 -4.32 -9.34
N SER A 571 5.34 -3.02 -9.59
CA SER A 571 4.31 -2.01 -9.28
C SER A 571 3.40 -1.67 -10.48
N GLY A 572 3.64 -2.30 -11.64
CA GLY A 572 2.97 -2.02 -12.92
C GLY A 572 3.61 -0.88 -13.71
N ALA A 573 4.70 -0.28 -13.23
CA ALA A 573 5.41 0.79 -13.92
C ALA A 573 5.99 0.27 -15.22
N ARG A 574 6.05 1.14 -16.24
CA ARG A 574 6.76 0.85 -17.48
C ARG A 574 8.15 1.46 -17.38
N VAL A 575 9.17 0.62 -17.40
CA VAL A 575 10.56 1.00 -17.13
C VAL A 575 11.43 0.72 -18.35
N ARG A 576 12.24 1.70 -18.77
CA ARG A 576 13.24 1.49 -19.82
C ARG A 576 14.33 0.53 -19.35
N LEU A 577 14.59 -0.52 -20.12
CA LEU A 577 15.72 -1.42 -19.92
C LEU A 577 17.03 -0.69 -20.23
N ALA A 578 17.69 -0.21 -19.18
CA ALA A 578 19.00 0.43 -19.24
C ALA A 578 19.96 -0.27 -18.26
N PRO A 579 20.99 -0.99 -18.74
CA PRO A 579 22.04 -1.53 -17.88
C PRO A 579 22.74 -0.42 -17.10
N VAL A 580 23.10 -0.68 -15.85
CA VAL A 580 23.83 0.29 -15.01
C VAL A 580 25.32 0.06 -15.19
N VAL A 581 26.06 1.10 -15.56
CA VAL A 581 27.50 1.04 -15.83
C VAL A 581 28.27 1.59 -14.63
N VAL A 582 29.29 0.86 -14.19
CA VAL A 582 30.25 1.33 -13.17
C VAL A 582 31.44 1.97 -13.90
N GLN A 583 31.73 3.23 -13.59
CA GLN A 583 32.81 4.01 -14.19
C GLN A 583 33.75 4.58 -13.12
N GLN A 584 35.06 4.57 -13.39
CA GLN A 584 36.06 5.28 -12.58
C GLN A 584 36.56 6.53 -13.29
N TRP A 585 36.70 7.62 -12.54
CA TRP A 585 37.26 8.89 -13.02
C TRP A 585 38.71 9.06 -12.56
N THR A 586 39.62 9.25 -13.51
CA THR A 586 41.04 9.53 -13.27
C THR A 586 41.52 10.66 -14.16
N ASN A 587 42.08 11.72 -13.58
CA ASN A 587 42.59 12.91 -14.24
C ASN A 587 41.58 13.56 -15.20
N GLY A 588 40.29 13.59 -14.82
CA GLY A 588 39.18 14.09 -15.64
C GLY A 588 38.77 13.18 -16.81
N THR A 589 39.49 12.08 -17.06
CA THR A 589 39.07 11.01 -17.98
C THR A 589 38.29 9.94 -17.23
N ARG A 590 37.40 9.22 -17.90
CA ARG A 590 36.61 8.14 -17.29
C ARG A 590 36.85 6.81 -17.98
N THR A 591 36.75 5.75 -17.20
CA THR A 591 37.02 4.38 -17.63
C THR A 591 35.89 3.46 -17.19
N ARG A 592 35.41 2.63 -18.11
CA ARG A 592 34.32 1.68 -17.86
C ARG A 592 34.87 0.43 -17.18
N LEU A 593 34.47 0.20 -15.93
CA LEU A 593 34.92 -0.93 -15.12
C LEU A 593 34.03 -2.17 -15.27
N GLY A 594 32.76 -1.98 -15.62
CA GLY A 594 31.81 -3.07 -15.85
C GLY A 594 30.38 -2.58 -16.01
N ALA A 595 29.45 -3.50 -16.20
CA ALA A 595 28.02 -3.21 -16.32
C ALA A 595 27.17 -4.25 -15.57
N TRP A 596 26.15 -3.77 -14.88
CA TRP A 596 25.15 -4.56 -14.17
C TRP A 596 23.83 -4.55 -14.93
N SER A 597 23.12 -5.68 -14.92
CA SER A 597 21.74 -5.76 -15.39
C SER A 597 20.97 -6.80 -14.60
N ARG A 598 19.65 -6.59 -14.45
CA ARG A 598 18.74 -7.49 -13.72
C ARG A 598 18.76 -8.94 -14.23
N VAL A 599 19.06 -9.17 -15.50
CA VAL A 599 19.08 -10.50 -16.13
C VAL A 599 20.44 -11.18 -16.02
N ALA A 600 21.54 -10.44 -16.09
CA ALA A 600 22.89 -11.01 -16.21
C ALA A 600 23.83 -10.73 -15.02
N GLY A 601 23.36 -10.05 -13.97
CA GLY A 601 24.18 -9.60 -12.85
C GLY A 601 25.23 -8.58 -13.27
N TYR A 602 26.29 -8.44 -12.47
CA TYR A 602 27.46 -7.62 -12.79
C TYR A 602 28.45 -8.38 -13.69
N ARG A 603 28.83 -7.76 -14.81
CA ARG A 603 29.89 -8.21 -15.70
C ARG A 603 31.05 -7.21 -15.62
N ALA A 604 32.21 -7.68 -15.19
CA ALA A 604 33.44 -6.90 -15.24
C ALA A 604 33.82 -6.56 -16.69
N GLY A 605 34.33 -5.35 -16.89
CA GLY A 605 34.83 -4.85 -18.16
C GLY A 605 36.29 -5.26 -18.41
N PRO A 606 36.84 -4.94 -19.61
CA PRO A 606 38.19 -5.31 -19.99
C PRO A 606 39.29 -4.48 -19.30
N ARG A 607 38.94 -3.47 -18.50
CA ARG A 607 39.88 -2.62 -17.76
C ARG A 607 39.64 -2.77 -16.26
N ALA A 608 40.68 -3.13 -15.52
CA ALA A 608 40.66 -3.20 -14.07
C ALA A 608 40.62 -1.79 -13.43
N PRO A 609 40.08 -1.63 -12.21
CA PRO A 609 40.13 -0.37 -11.47
C PRO A 609 41.58 0.04 -11.16
N ARG A 610 41.88 1.34 -11.24
CA ARG A 610 43.17 1.91 -10.86
C ARG A 610 43.08 2.47 -9.44
N TRP A 611 43.75 1.83 -8.50
CA TRP A 611 43.74 2.26 -7.09
C TRP A 611 44.84 3.28 -6.80
N LEU A 612 44.53 4.26 -5.94
CA LEU A 612 45.46 5.31 -5.49
C LEU A 612 46.21 4.94 -4.19
N THR A 613 46.11 3.68 -3.76
CA THR A 613 46.91 3.12 -2.67
C THR A 613 48.39 3.06 -3.05
N PRO A 614 49.35 3.15 -2.10
CA PRO A 614 50.78 3.01 -2.37
C PRO A 614 51.15 1.73 -3.15
N ASP A 615 50.49 0.61 -2.85
CA ASP A 615 50.77 -0.71 -3.45
C ASP A 615 50.00 -0.98 -4.75
N GLY A 616 49.18 -0.03 -5.23
CA GLY A 616 48.30 -0.19 -6.40
C GLY A 616 47.19 -1.25 -6.29
N ARG A 617 46.94 -1.79 -5.08
CA ARG A 617 45.94 -2.84 -4.81
C ARG A 617 44.60 -2.23 -4.38
N ALA A 618 43.53 -3.04 -4.40
CA ALA A 618 42.26 -2.60 -3.83
C ALA A 618 42.45 -2.24 -2.34
N PRO A 619 41.97 -1.07 -1.87
CA PRO A 619 42.02 -0.73 -0.46
C PRO A 619 41.09 -1.66 0.33
N ASP A 620 41.47 -2.00 1.56
CA ASP A 620 40.54 -2.59 2.52
C ASP A 620 39.39 -1.61 2.84
N ASP A 621 38.29 -2.14 3.36
CA ASP A 621 37.10 -1.38 3.76
C ASP A 621 37.22 -0.76 5.18
N GLY A 622 38.43 -0.71 5.72
CA GLY A 622 38.75 -0.23 7.06
C GLY A 622 38.43 -1.22 8.19
N ALA A 623 38.07 -2.48 7.89
CA ALA A 623 37.83 -3.49 8.92
C ALA A 623 39.07 -3.66 9.83
N PRO A 624 38.89 -3.77 11.16
CA PRO A 624 40.02 -3.87 12.09
C PRO A 624 40.84 -5.14 11.81
N HIS A 625 42.11 -4.96 11.42
CA HIS A 625 43.02 -6.06 11.15
C HIS A 625 43.16 -6.97 12.37
N CYS A 626 43.03 -8.27 12.14
CA CYS A 626 43.01 -9.26 13.20
C CYS A 626 44.32 -10.03 13.30
N ALA A 627 44.77 -10.36 14.52
CA ALA A 627 45.94 -11.23 14.73
C ALA A 627 45.78 -12.64 14.12
N LEU A 628 44.55 -13.04 13.79
CA LEU A 628 44.19 -14.31 13.17
C LEU A 628 43.72 -14.14 11.71
N GLN A 629 44.09 -13.05 11.02
CA GLN A 629 43.61 -12.74 9.67
C GLN A 629 43.78 -13.92 8.69
N ALA A 630 44.95 -14.57 8.69
CA ALA A 630 45.20 -15.73 7.82
C ALA A 630 44.22 -16.90 8.05
N LEU A 631 43.71 -17.09 9.27
CA LEU A 631 42.68 -18.09 9.57
C LEU A 631 41.29 -17.61 9.11
N ALA A 632 40.99 -16.32 9.28
CA ALA A 632 39.77 -15.70 8.81
C ALA A 632 39.64 -15.77 7.27
N ASP A 633 40.74 -15.52 6.56
CA ASP A 633 40.83 -15.59 5.09
C ASP A 633 40.61 -17.02 4.57
N VAL A 634 41.24 -18.02 5.22
CA VAL A 634 41.04 -19.45 4.91
C VAL A 634 39.58 -19.89 5.14
N LEU A 635 38.95 -19.38 6.19
CA LEU A 635 37.53 -19.66 6.52
C LEU A 635 36.53 -18.79 5.74
N ARG A 636 37.00 -17.78 4.98
CA ARG A 636 36.19 -16.72 4.34
C ARG A 636 35.22 -15.99 5.29
N ALA A 637 35.56 -15.94 6.57
CA ALA A 637 34.67 -15.50 7.66
C ALA A 637 35.26 -14.29 8.41
N ASP A 638 34.41 -13.48 9.03
CA ASP A 638 34.89 -12.31 9.79
C ASP A 638 35.72 -12.74 11.00
N CYS A 639 36.65 -11.92 11.48
CA CYS A 639 37.56 -12.41 12.52
C CYS A 639 36.86 -12.72 13.86
N ARG A 640 35.67 -12.17 14.14
CA ARG A 640 34.83 -12.63 15.25
C ARG A 640 34.43 -14.10 15.07
N ALA A 641 34.05 -14.51 13.87
CA ALA A 641 33.74 -15.91 13.55
C ALA A 641 35.00 -16.79 13.60
N ALA A 642 36.16 -16.31 13.15
CA ALA A 642 37.43 -17.05 13.26
C ALA A 642 37.87 -17.26 14.74
N VAL A 643 37.74 -16.23 15.58
CA VAL A 643 37.97 -16.33 17.04
C VAL A 643 36.95 -17.28 17.69
N LEU A 644 35.68 -17.19 17.33
CA LEU A 644 34.64 -18.10 17.83
C LEU A 644 34.86 -19.54 17.37
N ALA A 645 35.35 -19.77 16.14
CA ALA A 645 35.69 -21.10 15.63
C ALA A 645 36.87 -21.72 16.40
N LEU A 646 37.94 -20.95 16.66
CA LEU A 646 39.05 -21.38 17.51
C LEU A 646 38.60 -21.64 18.96
N ALA A 647 37.79 -20.75 19.53
CA ALA A 647 37.24 -20.93 20.87
C ALA A 647 36.31 -22.15 20.94
N ALA A 648 35.52 -22.42 19.90
CA ALA A 648 34.68 -23.61 19.79
C ALA A 648 35.51 -24.90 19.63
N LEU A 649 36.63 -24.88 18.91
CA LEU A 649 37.58 -26.00 18.81
C LEU A 649 38.29 -26.27 20.15
N ALA A 650 38.74 -25.22 20.84
CA ALA A 650 39.32 -25.33 22.18
C ALA A 650 38.29 -25.83 23.20
N LEU A 651 37.04 -25.33 23.13
CA LEU A 651 35.94 -25.78 23.97
C LEU A 651 35.52 -27.21 23.63
N ALA A 652 35.50 -27.61 22.37
CA ALA A 652 35.17 -28.97 21.95
C ALA A 652 36.24 -29.99 22.37
N THR A 653 37.52 -29.63 22.36
CA THR A 653 38.60 -30.48 22.89
C THR A 653 38.57 -30.56 24.41
N LEU A 654 38.29 -29.45 25.12
CA LEU A 654 38.04 -29.45 26.57
C LEU A 654 36.79 -30.26 26.96
N LEU A 655 35.69 -30.12 26.22
CA LEU A 655 34.46 -30.89 26.40
C LEU A 655 34.68 -32.36 26.05
N GLY A 656 35.48 -32.68 25.03
CA GLY A 656 35.87 -34.06 24.70
C GLY A 656 36.71 -34.69 25.80
N ALA A 657 37.71 -33.99 26.32
CA ALA A 657 38.56 -34.47 27.42
C ALA A 657 37.77 -34.61 28.74
N SER A 658 36.93 -33.63 29.07
CA SER A 658 36.08 -33.69 30.27
C SER A 658 34.92 -34.69 30.12
N ALA A 659 34.38 -34.92 28.92
CA ALA A 659 33.43 -36.00 28.64
C ALA A 659 34.11 -37.37 28.68
N ALA A 660 35.37 -37.51 28.27
CA ALA A 660 36.14 -38.74 28.42
C ALA A 660 36.42 -39.04 29.91
N ALA A 661 36.84 -38.03 30.68
CA ALA A 661 37.02 -38.13 32.13
C ALA A 661 35.70 -38.41 32.85
N ALA A 662 34.61 -37.71 32.50
CA ALA A 662 33.28 -37.93 33.02
C ALA A 662 32.72 -39.29 32.61
N CYS A 663 33.02 -39.80 31.42
CA CYS A 663 32.65 -41.15 30.98
C CYS A 663 33.45 -42.21 31.75
N HIS A 664 34.72 -41.98 32.03
CA HIS A 664 35.53 -42.86 32.88
C HIS A 664 35.00 -42.87 34.34
N CYS A 665 34.74 -41.70 34.92
CA CYS A 665 34.16 -41.55 36.25
C CYS A 665 32.73 -42.10 36.33
N LYS A 666 31.88 -41.84 35.32
CA LYS A 666 30.52 -42.38 35.19
C LYS A 666 30.56 -43.90 35.05
N ARG A 667 31.39 -44.49 34.20
CA ARG A 667 31.55 -45.96 34.10
C ARG A 667 32.04 -46.58 35.42
N ARG A 668 32.92 -45.89 36.17
CA ARG A 668 33.42 -46.33 37.48
C ARG A 668 32.36 -46.19 38.59
N ALA A 669 31.55 -45.13 38.54
CA ALA A 669 30.42 -44.90 39.43
C ALA A 669 29.24 -45.83 39.13
N GLU A 670 28.87 -46.04 37.87
CA GLU A 670 27.84 -46.97 37.40
C GLU A 670 28.19 -48.42 37.77
N ARG A 671 29.46 -48.82 37.71
CA ARG A 671 29.90 -50.14 38.21
C ARG A 671 29.69 -50.27 39.73
N LYS A 672 30.03 -49.24 40.53
CA LYS A 672 29.75 -49.23 41.98
C LYS A 672 28.25 -49.10 42.31
N TYR A 673 27.48 -48.40 41.47
CA TYR A 673 26.04 -48.19 41.62
C TYR A 673 25.26 -49.47 41.28
N ARG A 674 25.60 -50.16 40.17
CA ARG A 674 25.06 -51.48 39.83
C ARG A 674 25.42 -52.54 40.87
N ALA A 675 26.65 -52.52 41.41
CA ALA A 675 27.03 -53.41 42.52
C ALA A 675 26.22 -53.13 43.81
N ARG A 676 25.95 -51.84 44.13
CA ARG A 676 25.06 -51.48 45.25
C ARG A 676 23.58 -51.80 44.99
N LEU A 677 23.07 -51.65 43.76
CA LEU A 677 21.70 -52.08 43.40
C LEU A 677 21.53 -53.59 43.55
N ALA A 678 22.52 -54.38 43.13
CA ALA A 678 22.52 -55.83 43.30
C ALA A 678 22.57 -56.23 44.79
N ALA A 679 23.39 -55.56 45.60
CA ALA A 679 23.45 -55.78 47.04
C ALA A 679 22.19 -55.30 47.82
N LEU A 680 21.34 -54.48 47.20
CA LEU A 680 20.06 -53.98 47.75
C LEU A 680 18.82 -54.66 47.12
N GLY A 681 18.99 -55.70 46.30
CA GLY A 681 17.89 -56.48 45.73
C GLY A 681 17.07 -55.79 44.64
N LEU A 682 17.51 -54.64 44.10
CA LEU A 682 16.76 -53.84 43.12
C LEU A 682 17.19 -54.16 41.66
N THR A 683 17.21 -55.46 41.30
CA THR A 683 17.54 -55.92 39.93
C THR A 683 16.33 -56.18 39.03
N ARG A 684 15.11 -55.95 39.53
CA ARG A 684 13.90 -55.75 38.71
C ARG A 684 13.15 -54.52 39.19
N LEU A 685 12.68 -53.71 38.25
CA LEU A 685 11.62 -52.73 38.50
C LEU A 685 10.28 -53.48 38.52
N ASP A 686 10.03 -54.21 39.62
CA ASP A 686 8.66 -54.51 40.00
C ASP A 686 8.05 -53.27 40.69
N PRO A 687 6.79 -52.90 40.42
CA PRO A 687 6.33 -51.53 40.68
C PRO A 687 6.00 -51.29 42.16
N LYS A 688 6.41 -50.14 42.70
CA LYS A 688 5.81 -49.63 43.94
C LYS A 688 4.40 -49.10 43.65
N PRO A 689 3.38 -49.39 44.46
CA PRO A 689 2.06 -48.81 44.30
C PRO A 689 2.13 -47.29 44.44
N GLY A 690 1.90 -46.54 43.36
CA GLY A 690 2.01 -45.08 43.32
C GLY A 690 2.72 -44.48 42.09
N GLY A 691 3.31 -45.31 41.22
CA GLY A 691 3.94 -44.87 39.97
C GLY A 691 2.97 -44.25 38.94
N LEU A 692 3.48 -43.95 37.74
CA LEU A 692 2.66 -43.57 36.58
C LEU A 692 1.77 -44.72 36.09
N ASP A 693 2.00 -45.95 36.57
CA ASP A 693 1.40 -47.20 36.07
C ASP A 693 -0.14 -47.23 36.04
N ARG A 694 -0.83 -46.59 36.99
CA ARG A 694 -2.31 -46.49 36.97
C ARG A 694 -2.84 -45.55 35.88
N TRP A 695 -2.02 -44.58 35.48
CA TRP A 695 -2.36 -43.56 34.49
C TRP A 695 -1.79 -43.89 33.10
N GLU A 696 -0.98 -44.93 32.98
CA GLU A 696 -0.36 -45.36 31.71
C GLU A 696 -1.42 -45.95 30.77
N ILE A 697 -1.62 -45.32 29.61
CA ILE A 697 -2.51 -45.77 28.55
C ILE A 697 -1.67 -46.43 27.45
N PRO A 698 -2.05 -47.60 26.91
CA PRO A 698 -1.42 -48.17 25.73
C PRO A 698 -1.43 -47.19 24.55
N ARG A 699 -0.31 -47.03 23.83
CA ARG A 699 -0.16 -46.04 22.76
C ARG A 699 -1.20 -46.19 21.66
N GLU A 700 -1.65 -47.42 21.43
CA GLU A 700 -2.64 -47.84 20.45
C GLU A 700 -4.05 -47.31 20.79
N ARG A 701 -4.32 -47.03 22.07
CA ARG A 701 -5.58 -46.45 22.57
C ARG A 701 -5.60 -44.92 22.50
N VAL A 702 -4.62 -44.28 21.87
CA VAL A 702 -4.53 -42.81 21.71
C VAL A 702 -4.30 -42.46 20.23
N VAL A 703 -5.27 -41.80 19.61
CA VAL A 703 -5.16 -41.29 18.24
C VAL A 703 -4.90 -39.78 18.31
N ILE A 704 -3.80 -39.34 17.70
CA ILE A 704 -3.36 -37.94 17.69
C ILE A 704 -3.74 -37.33 16.34
N ASN A 705 -4.58 -36.29 16.37
CA ASN A 705 -5.10 -35.61 15.18
C ASN A 705 -4.44 -34.22 15.02
N ARG A 706 -5.22 -33.18 14.74
CA ARG A 706 -4.74 -31.80 14.49
C ARG A 706 -3.97 -31.20 15.67
N LYS A 707 -2.93 -30.45 15.35
CA LYS A 707 -2.21 -29.57 16.30
C LYS A 707 -3.15 -28.48 16.80
N LEU A 708 -3.14 -28.23 18.12
CA LEU A 708 -3.91 -27.16 18.79
C LEU A 708 -3.02 -25.98 19.21
N GLY A 709 -1.76 -26.23 19.56
CA GLY A 709 -0.84 -25.18 20.00
C GLY A 709 0.58 -25.69 20.27
N THR A 710 1.53 -24.77 20.44
CA THR A 710 2.91 -25.08 20.81
C THR A 710 3.27 -24.31 22.09
N GLY A 711 3.65 -25.03 23.15
CA GLY A 711 4.11 -24.46 24.40
C GLY A 711 5.62 -24.57 24.57
N ALA A 712 6.13 -24.10 25.71
CA ALA A 712 7.55 -24.20 26.05
C ALA A 712 8.04 -25.66 26.09
N PHE A 713 7.29 -26.54 26.74
CA PHE A 713 7.65 -27.94 27.00
C PHE A 713 7.24 -28.94 25.91
N GLY A 714 6.51 -28.53 24.87
CA GLY A 714 5.95 -29.48 23.91
C GLY A 714 4.90 -28.91 22.97
N THR A 715 4.31 -29.79 22.16
CA THR A 715 3.20 -29.45 21.26
C THR A 715 1.93 -30.11 21.78
N VAL A 716 0.80 -29.38 21.77
CA VAL A 716 -0.51 -29.91 22.13
C VAL A 716 -1.29 -30.22 20.87
N TYR A 717 -1.86 -31.42 20.80
CA TYR A 717 -2.71 -31.91 19.73
C TYR A 717 -4.11 -32.22 20.27
N GLY A 718 -5.12 -32.15 19.41
CA GLY A 718 -6.42 -32.74 19.67
C GLY A 718 -6.40 -34.19 19.21
N GLY A 719 -7.15 -35.05 19.88
CA GLY A 719 -7.16 -36.47 19.56
C GLY A 719 -8.34 -37.19 20.19
N HIS A 720 -8.33 -38.51 20.05
CA HIS A 720 -9.27 -39.39 20.72
C HIS A 720 -8.50 -40.41 21.56
N ALA A 721 -9.03 -40.76 22.73
CA ALA A 721 -8.48 -41.83 23.56
C ALA A 721 -9.57 -42.78 24.05
N LEU A 722 -9.27 -44.08 24.01
CA LEU A 722 -10.09 -45.14 24.58
C LEU A 722 -9.68 -45.34 26.05
N LEU A 723 -10.26 -44.53 26.93
CA LEU A 723 -9.91 -44.44 28.36
C LEU A 723 -10.41 -45.65 29.17
N ALA A 724 -11.49 -46.28 28.73
CA ALA A 724 -12.04 -47.51 29.25
C ALA A 724 -12.88 -48.18 28.15
N GLU A 725 -12.90 -49.52 28.12
CA GLU A 725 -13.51 -50.29 27.02
C GLU A 725 -15.04 -50.17 26.96
N ASP A 726 -15.67 -49.80 28.08
CA ASP A 726 -17.10 -49.59 28.26
C ASP A 726 -17.59 -48.18 27.87
N ARG A 727 -16.68 -47.19 27.77
CA ARG A 727 -17.02 -45.77 27.55
C ARG A 727 -16.70 -45.23 26.16
N GLY A 728 -16.16 -46.06 25.27
CA GLY A 728 -15.84 -45.69 23.90
C GLY A 728 -14.75 -44.63 23.76
N TRP A 729 -14.56 -44.13 22.54
CA TRP A 729 -13.56 -43.11 22.22
C TRP A 729 -13.99 -41.73 22.75
N SER A 730 -13.19 -41.15 23.63
CA SER A 730 -13.40 -39.81 24.18
C SER A 730 -12.48 -38.79 23.51
N ALA A 731 -12.98 -37.58 23.23
CA ALA A 731 -12.15 -36.48 22.75
C ALA A 731 -11.18 -35.99 23.84
N VAL A 732 -9.90 -35.85 23.49
CA VAL A 732 -8.81 -35.52 24.43
C VAL A 732 -7.85 -34.48 23.86
N ALA A 733 -7.13 -33.78 24.75
CA ALA A 733 -5.94 -33.01 24.41
C ALA A 733 -4.69 -33.84 24.74
N VAL A 734 -3.76 -33.96 23.79
CA VAL A 734 -2.53 -34.75 23.92
C VAL A 734 -1.33 -33.80 23.85
N LYS A 735 -0.68 -33.54 25.00
CA LYS A 735 0.58 -32.79 25.07
C LYS A 735 1.71 -33.77 24.78
N THR A 736 2.45 -33.60 23.68
CA THR A 736 3.60 -34.44 23.33
C THR A 736 4.90 -33.69 23.55
N LEU A 737 5.91 -34.39 24.08
CA LEU A 737 7.27 -33.87 24.11
C LEU A 737 7.88 -33.80 22.68
N LYS A 738 8.72 -32.81 22.40
CA LYS A 738 9.39 -32.66 21.09
C LYS A 738 10.42 -33.77 20.87
N ALA A 739 10.56 -34.22 19.62
CA ALA A 739 11.65 -35.11 19.23
C ALA A 739 13.01 -34.42 19.50
N GLY A 740 13.97 -35.17 20.07
CA GLY A 740 15.28 -34.63 20.47
C GLY A 740 15.31 -33.86 21.79
N ALA A 741 14.21 -33.80 22.55
CA ALA A 741 14.19 -33.13 23.86
C ALA A 741 15.20 -33.72 24.86
N THR A 742 15.84 -32.83 25.62
CA THR A 742 16.86 -33.14 26.62
C THR A 742 16.30 -33.92 27.81
N THR A 743 17.18 -34.54 28.61
CA THR A 743 16.80 -35.22 29.85
C THR A 743 16.11 -34.27 30.86
N GLU A 744 16.50 -32.99 30.88
CA GLU A 744 15.86 -32.00 31.76
C GLU A 744 14.44 -31.67 31.30
N GLU A 745 14.22 -31.47 29.99
CA GLU A 745 12.87 -31.27 29.43
C GLU A 745 11.99 -32.52 29.59
N LYS A 746 12.55 -33.74 29.46
CA LYS A 746 11.87 -35.01 29.79
C LYS A 746 11.43 -35.07 31.26
N LEU A 747 12.29 -34.63 32.19
CA LEU A 747 11.97 -34.61 33.62
C LEU A 747 10.95 -33.52 33.98
N ASP A 748 11.07 -32.32 33.43
CA ASP A 748 10.11 -31.22 33.67
C ASP A 748 8.71 -31.60 33.12
N PHE A 749 8.64 -32.18 31.92
CA PHE A 749 7.40 -32.71 31.33
C PHE A 749 6.72 -33.77 32.21
N LEU A 750 7.49 -34.75 32.71
CA LEU A 750 6.94 -35.78 33.61
C LEU A 750 6.57 -35.20 34.99
N SER A 751 7.25 -34.16 35.46
CA SER A 751 6.92 -33.48 36.73
C SER A 751 5.58 -32.75 36.68
N GLU A 752 5.19 -32.23 35.51
CA GLU A 752 3.88 -31.65 35.27
C GLU A 752 2.77 -32.72 35.37
N ALA A 753 2.94 -33.84 34.67
CA ALA A 753 2.00 -34.96 34.72
C ALA A 753 1.87 -35.52 36.15
N GLU A 754 2.98 -35.63 36.89
CA GLU A 754 2.99 -36.07 38.29
C GLU A 754 2.22 -35.12 39.22
N ALA A 755 2.30 -33.79 39.01
CA ALA A 755 1.50 -32.83 39.75
C ALA A 755 -0.01 -33.01 39.46
N MET A 756 -0.37 -33.14 38.17
CA MET A 756 -1.77 -33.26 37.75
C MET A 756 -2.47 -34.52 38.28
N LYS A 757 -1.74 -35.61 38.60
CA LYS A 757 -2.31 -36.82 39.24
C LYS A 757 -3.08 -36.52 40.53
N ARG A 758 -2.71 -35.45 41.25
CA ARG A 758 -3.29 -35.09 42.55
C ARG A 758 -4.48 -34.15 42.43
N PHE A 759 -4.79 -33.68 41.24
CA PHE A 759 -5.85 -32.70 41.00
C PHE A 759 -7.11 -33.39 40.44
N ASP A 760 -8.19 -33.32 41.21
CA ASP A 760 -9.54 -33.65 40.77
C ASP A 760 -10.50 -32.57 41.28
N HIS A 761 -10.76 -31.57 40.43
CA HIS A 761 -11.61 -30.44 40.74
C HIS A 761 -12.28 -29.88 39.48
N LYS A 762 -13.53 -29.41 39.58
CA LYS A 762 -14.31 -28.94 38.43
C LYS A 762 -13.61 -27.81 37.64
N ASN A 763 -12.82 -26.98 38.32
CA ASN A 763 -12.12 -25.82 37.75
C ASN A 763 -10.60 -26.02 37.58
N VAL A 764 -10.14 -27.27 37.51
CA VAL A 764 -8.75 -27.63 37.18
C VAL A 764 -8.78 -28.63 36.04
N VAL A 765 -7.93 -28.44 35.02
CA VAL A 765 -7.87 -29.36 33.87
C VAL A 765 -7.38 -30.73 34.33
N ARG A 766 -8.23 -31.73 34.09
CA ARG A 766 -8.03 -33.11 34.54
C ARG A 766 -7.06 -33.87 33.63
N LEU A 767 -6.08 -34.51 34.27
CA LEU A 767 -5.30 -35.60 33.66
C LEU A 767 -6.22 -36.80 33.41
N LEU A 768 -6.14 -37.39 32.23
CA LEU A 768 -6.87 -38.61 31.87
C LEU A 768 -5.92 -39.81 31.75
N GLY A 769 -4.67 -39.58 31.36
CA GLY A 769 -3.60 -40.57 31.39
C GLY A 769 -2.30 -40.07 30.80
N VAL A 770 -1.33 -40.96 30.66
CA VAL A 770 0.00 -40.70 30.10
C VAL A 770 0.42 -41.85 29.19
N VAL A 771 1.31 -41.58 28.25
CA VAL A 771 2.03 -42.60 27.48
C VAL A 771 3.51 -42.33 27.71
N THR A 772 4.17 -43.19 28.48
CA THR A 772 5.57 -43.02 28.90
C THR A 772 6.47 -44.18 28.50
N LYS A 773 5.88 -45.34 28.21
CA LYS A 773 6.61 -46.56 27.78
C LYS A 773 7.07 -46.52 26.32
N THR A 774 6.48 -45.68 25.48
CA THR A 774 6.79 -45.56 24.04
C THR A 774 6.91 -44.10 23.62
N GLU A 775 7.74 -43.79 22.61
CA GLU A 775 7.77 -42.44 22.03
C GLU A 775 6.67 -42.24 20.96
N PRO A 776 6.16 -41.01 20.77
CA PRO A 776 6.45 -39.81 21.56
C PRO A 776 5.80 -39.89 22.95
N VAL A 777 6.58 -39.53 23.98
CA VAL A 777 6.06 -39.42 25.35
C VAL A 777 4.99 -38.33 25.38
N CYS A 778 3.80 -38.67 25.91
CA CYS A 778 2.67 -37.75 25.91
C CYS A 778 1.80 -37.81 27.17
N THR A 779 1.09 -36.72 27.42
CA THR A 779 0.14 -36.53 28.52
C THR A 779 -1.24 -36.30 27.92
N VAL A 780 -2.19 -37.16 28.29
CA VAL A 780 -3.57 -37.15 27.80
C VAL A 780 -4.46 -36.44 28.84
N MET A 781 -5.11 -35.37 28.42
CA MET A 781 -5.90 -34.46 29.26
C MET A 781 -7.30 -34.29 28.67
N GLU A 782 -8.25 -33.79 29.48
CA GLU A 782 -9.57 -33.46 28.96
C GLU A 782 -9.52 -32.39 27.85
N PHE A 783 -10.39 -32.54 26.84
CA PHE A 783 -10.43 -31.62 25.71
C PHE A 783 -11.23 -30.36 26.03
N MET A 784 -10.57 -29.20 25.89
CA MET A 784 -11.17 -27.90 26.21
C MET A 784 -11.58 -27.19 24.92
N LEU A 785 -12.86 -27.33 24.59
CA LEU A 785 -13.45 -27.03 23.28
C LEU A 785 -13.09 -25.66 22.69
N TYR A 786 -13.08 -24.61 23.51
CA TYR A 786 -12.87 -23.23 23.04
C TYR A 786 -11.45 -22.70 23.30
N GLY A 787 -10.49 -23.58 23.62
CA GLY A 787 -9.10 -23.19 23.85
C GLY A 787 -8.91 -22.37 25.13
N ASP A 788 -7.95 -21.45 25.10
CA ASP A 788 -7.61 -20.58 26.23
C ASP A 788 -8.53 -19.35 26.36
N LEU A 789 -8.64 -18.85 27.59
CA LEU A 789 -9.53 -17.76 27.96
C LEU A 789 -9.11 -16.44 27.33
N LYS A 790 -7.81 -16.21 27.09
CA LYS A 790 -7.34 -14.98 26.41
C LYS A 790 -7.88 -14.91 24.99
N ASN A 791 -7.68 -15.97 24.20
CA ASN A 791 -8.20 -16.04 22.83
C ASN A 791 -9.73 -16.11 22.79
N TYR A 792 -10.37 -16.80 23.74
CA TYR A 792 -11.83 -16.81 23.91
C TYR A 792 -12.42 -15.40 24.10
N LEU A 793 -11.74 -14.57 24.91
CA LEU A 793 -12.12 -13.18 25.19
C LEU A 793 -11.84 -12.26 23.99
N LEU A 794 -10.65 -12.33 23.40
CA LEU A 794 -10.29 -11.52 22.22
C LEU A 794 -11.27 -11.73 21.06
N ALA A 795 -11.63 -12.99 20.76
CA ALA A 795 -12.62 -13.33 19.74
C ALA A 795 -14.02 -12.72 20.02
N ARG A 796 -14.30 -12.31 21.25
CA ARG A 796 -15.57 -11.72 21.71
C ARG A 796 -15.46 -10.25 22.09
N ARG A 797 -14.30 -9.59 21.90
CA ARG A 797 -14.09 -8.16 22.24
C ARG A 797 -15.08 -7.25 21.51
N HIS A 798 -15.49 -7.61 20.29
CA HIS A 798 -16.52 -6.89 19.52
C HIS A 798 -17.93 -6.93 20.16
N LEU A 799 -18.22 -7.90 21.03
CA LEU A 799 -19.50 -8.00 21.73
C LEU A 799 -19.57 -7.09 22.98
N ALA A 800 -18.44 -6.52 23.41
CA ALA A 800 -18.37 -5.65 24.59
C ALA A 800 -19.05 -4.28 24.39
N THR A 801 -19.30 -3.86 23.15
CA THR A 801 -19.83 -2.52 22.80
C THR A 801 -21.29 -2.52 22.36
N GLY A 802 -21.96 -3.68 22.32
CA GLY A 802 -23.31 -3.87 21.75
C GLY A 802 -24.38 -4.30 22.75
N ALA A 803 -25.64 -4.04 22.39
CA ALA A 803 -26.82 -4.42 23.19
C ALA A 803 -27.20 -5.90 23.02
N GLY A 804 -26.34 -6.81 23.51
CA GLY A 804 -26.73 -8.19 23.80
C GLY A 804 -25.89 -9.28 23.13
N ALA A 805 -25.06 -9.94 23.94
CA ALA A 805 -24.84 -11.37 23.85
C ALA A 805 -24.68 -11.93 25.25
N ASP A 806 -25.51 -12.90 25.65
CA ASP A 806 -25.43 -13.55 26.98
C ASP A 806 -24.08 -14.30 27.19
N GLU A 807 -23.32 -14.49 26.10
CA GLU A 807 -21.94 -14.98 26.11
C GLU A 807 -20.93 -14.08 26.84
N VAL A 808 -21.20 -12.78 26.93
CA VAL A 808 -20.31 -11.76 27.52
C VAL A 808 -21.00 -10.97 28.63
N SER A 809 -22.11 -11.49 29.14
CA SER A 809 -22.88 -10.86 30.21
C SER A 809 -22.04 -10.73 31.49
N ALA A 810 -22.36 -9.73 32.32
CA ALA A 810 -21.71 -9.53 33.61
C ALA A 810 -21.76 -10.79 34.50
N ALA A 811 -22.82 -11.60 34.36
CA ALA A 811 -22.95 -12.90 35.01
C ALA A 811 -21.93 -13.92 34.48
N ARG A 812 -21.75 -14.01 33.15
CA ARG A 812 -20.78 -14.93 32.54
C ARG A 812 -19.34 -14.56 32.90
N LEU A 813 -18.96 -13.28 32.79
CA LEU A 813 -17.61 -12.81 33.13
C LEU A 813 -17.29 -13.04 34.61
N THR A 814 -18.25 -12.79 35.51
CA THR A 814 -18.08 -13.09 36.93
C THR A 814 -17.98 -14.59 37.18
N GLY A 815 -18.76 -15.41 36.48
CA GLY A 815 -18.64 -16.87 36.50
C GLY A 815 -17.25 -17.37 36.09
N MET A 816 -16.65 -16.80 35.05
CA MET A 816 -15.28 -17.13 34.60
C MET A 816 -14.23 -16.82 35.67
N ALA A 817 -14.33 -15.66 36.33
CA ALA A 817 -13.46 -15.28 37.43
C ALA A 817 -13.67 -16.17 38.67
N LEU A 818 -14.91 -16.48 39.01
CA LEU A 818 -15.27 -17.37 40.13
C LEU A 818 -14.77 -18.80 39.92
N ASP A 819 -14.90 -19.32 38.70
CA ASP A 819 -14.36 -20.62 38.31
C ASP A 819 -12.84 -20.67 38.52
N ALA A 820 -12.09 -19.69 38.01
CA ALA A 820 -10.65 -19.60 38.21
C ALA A 820 -10.26 -19.44 39.71
N ALA A 821 -11.00 -18.63 40.47
CA ALA A 821 -10.80 -18.45 41.91
C ALA A 821 -11.02 -19.75 42.70
N ARG A 822 -12.05 -20.54 42.35
CA ARG A 822 -12.30 -21.86 42.94
C ARG A 822 -11.20 -22.86 42.62
N GLY A 823 -10.72 -22.87 41.37
CA GLY A 823 -9.56 -23.66 40.96
C GLY A 823 -8.32 -23.30 41.79
N LEU A 824 -8.07 -22.01 42.01
CA LEU A 824 -6.92 -21.54 42.77
C LEU A 824 -7.04 -21.82 44.28
N SER A 825 -8.25 -21.67 44.84
CA SER A 825 -8.56 -22.05 46.22
C SER A 825 -8.29 -23.54 46.47
N TYR A 826 -8.68 -24.41 45.54
CA TYR A 826 -8.41 -25.84 45.59
C TYR A 826 -6.90 -26.15 45.57
N LEU A 827 -6.13 -25.52 44.67
CA LEU A 827 -4.66 -25.69 44.64
C LEU A 827 -4.01 -25.25 45.96
N ALA A 828 -4.43 -24.10 46.51
CA ALA A 828 -3.93 -23.58 47.78
C ALA A 828 -4.24 -24.51 48.97
N GLN A 829 -5.44 -25.12 49.01
CA GLN A 829 -5.80 -26.15 50.01
C GLN A 829 -4.88 -27.37 49.93
N LEU A 830 -4.49 -27.79 48.72
CA LEU A 830 -3.52 -28.86 48.49
C LEU A 830 -2.05 -28.43 48.67
N ARG A 831 -1.78 -27.21 49.18
CA ARG A 831 -0.44 -26.61 49.34
C ARG A 831 0.35 -26.45 48.01
N TYR A 832 -0.36 -26.38 46.88
CA TYR A 832 0.23 -26.09 45.57
C TYR A 832 0.16 -24.60 45.23
N VAL A 833 1.22 -24.10 44.59
CA VAL A 833 1.31 -22.75 44.03
C VAL A 833 1.51 -22.88 42.52
N HIS A 834 0.66 -22.22 41.73
CA HIS A 834 0.59 -22.33 40.29
C HIS A 834 1.74 -21.60 39.59
N ARG A 835 2.10 -20.41 40.08
CA ARG A 835 3.22 -19.56 39.64
C ARG A 835 3.11 -18.95 38.24
N ASP A 836 2.05 -19.22 37.49
CA ASP A 836 1.74 -18.58 36.21
C ASP A 836 0.22 -18.48 35.95
N VAL A 837 -0.52 -17.85 36.88
CA VAL A 837 -1.95 -17.59 36.70
C VAL A 837 -2.13 -16.42 35.72
N ALA A 838 -2.69 -16.70 34.55
CA ALA A 838 -2.95 -15.74 33.47
C ALA A 838 -4.08 -16.25 32.56
N ALA A 839 -4.70 -15.38 31.77
CA ALA A 839 -5.81 -15.77 30.89
C ALA A 839 -5.40 -16.82 29.83
N ARG A 840 -4.14 -16.81 29.38
CA ARG A 840 -3.58 -17.83 28.47
C ARG A 840 -3.47 -19.24 29.08
N ASN A 841 -3.43 -19.35 30.41
CA ASN A 841 -3.31 -20.61 31.16
C ASN A 841 -4.65 -21.03 31.81
N CYS A 842 -5.74 -20.32 31.49
CA CYS A 842 -7.10 -20.71 31.83
C CYS A 842 -7.75 -21.26 30.55
N LEU A 843 -8.30 -22.47 30.56
CA LEU A 843 -8.98 -23.07 29.41
C LEU A 843 -10.50 -23.06 29.56
N VAL A 844 -11.23 -23.01 28.44
CA VAL A 844 -12.69 -22.92 28.39
C VAL A 844 -13.33 -24.19 27.82
N SER A 845 -14.10 -24.88 28.64
CA SER A 845 -14.79 -26.14 28.30
C SER A 845 -16.01 -25.93 27.38
N ALA A 846 -16.56 -27.01 26.82
CA ALA A 846 -17.78 -26.95 25.99
C ALA A 846 -18.97 -26.29 26.71
N GLN A 847 -19.11 -26.53 28.02
CA GLN A 847 -20.13 -25.93 28.90
C GLN A 847 -19.77 -24.50 29.36
N ARG A 848 -18.68 -23.93 28.84
CA ARG A 848 -18.14 -22.60 29.15
C ARG A 848 -17.74 -22.39 30.62
N VAL A 849 -17.43 -23.50 31.30
CA VAL A 849 -16.75 -23.51 32.61
C VAL A 849 -15.26 -23.29 32.38
N VAL A 850 -14.66 -22.39 33.16
CA VAL A 850 -13.21 -22.12 33.12
C VAL A 850 -12.46 -23.09 34.02
N LYS A 851 -11.29 -23.54 33.56
CA LYS A 851 -10.38 -24.41 34.31
C LYS A 851 -8.94 -23.92 34.23
N LEU A 852 -8.19 -24.00 35.34
CA LEU A 852 -6.75 -23.74 35.37
C LEU A 852 -5.97 -24.87 34.66
N ALA A 853 -4.90 -24.52 33.95
CA ALA A 853 -4.09 -25.40 33.11
C ALA A 853 -2.61 -24.98 33.06
N ASP A 854 -1.79 -25.78 32.36
CA ASP A 854 -0.33 -25.64 32.20
C ASP A 854 0.45 -25.60 33.53
N PHE A 855 0.52 -26.77 34.17
CA PHE A 855 1.11 -26.94 35.51
C PHE A 855 2.64 -27.06 35.49
N GLY A 856 3.31 -26.82 34.36
CA GLY A 856 4.77 -26.99 34.23
C GLY A 856 5.60 -26.19 35.26
N MET A 857 5.11 -25.01 35.67
CA MET A 857 5.73 -24.19 36.72
C MET A 857 5.21 -24.47 38.15
N THR A 858 4.12 -25.24 38.30
CA THR A 858 3.43 -25.48 39.57
C THR A 858 4.28 -26.32 40.53
N ARG A 859 4.32 -25.97 41.82
CA ARG A 859 5.13 -26.69 42.83
C ARG A 859 4.37 -26.84 44.15
N LEU A 860 4.64 -27.95 44.83
CA LEU A 860 4.16 -28.26 46.18
C LEU A 860 5.06 -27.57 47.22
N VAL A 861 4.46 -26.92 48.20
CA VAL A 861 5.14 -26.16 49.24
C VAL A 861 5.19 -26.97 50.53
N PHE A 862 6.41 -27.27 51.01
CA PHE A 862 6.66 -28.06 52.23
C PHE A 862 7.28 -27.18 53.34
N GLU A 863 6.70 -27.29 54.54
CA GLU A 863 7.16 -26.79 55.87
C GLU A 863 7.37 -25.27 56.07
N HIS A 864 7.72 -24.51 55.03
CA HIS A 864 7.60 -23.05 55.04
C HIS A 864 6.51 -22.64 54.05
N ASP A 865 5.63 -21.70 54.38
CA ASP A 865 4.47 -21.31 53.55
C ASP A 865 4.82 -20.60 52.22
N TYR A 866 6.05 -20.75 51.74
CA TYR A 866 6.55 -20.20 50.49
C TYR A 866 7.62 -21.12 49.84
N TYR A 867 7.72 -21.04 48.52
CA TYR A 867 8.76 -21.67 47.71
C TYR A 867 9.76 -20.63 47.20
N ARG A 868 11.06 -20.92 47.26
CA ARG A 868 12.13 -20.03 46.76
C ARG A 868 12.75 -20.58 45.48
N PHE A 869 12.59 -19.85 44.37
CA PHE A 869 13.06 -20.26 43.05
C PHE A 869 14.51 -19.81 42.81
N SER A 870 15.38 -20.72 42.34
CA SER A 870 16.83 -20.50 42.23
C SER A 870 17.42 -20.76 40.83
N ARG A 871 16.59 -20.91 39.78
CA ARG A 871 17.05 -21.18 38.40
C ARG A 871 16.92 -19.95 37.50
N LYS A 872 17.85 -19.80 36.54
CA LYS A 872 17.71 -18.89 35.39
C LYS A 872 16.73 -19.51 34.37
N GLY A 873 15.45 -19.17 34.48
CA GLY A 873 14.40 -19.57 33.53
C GLY A 873 13.60 -18.37 33.05
N MET A 874 12.82 -18.53 31.97
CA MET A 874 11.84 -17.53 31.57
C MET A 874 10.76 -17.39 32.66
N LEU A 875 10.37 -16.16 32.97
CA LEU A 875 9.41 -15.85 34.03
C LEU A 875 8.32 -14.90 33.50
N PRO A 876 7.05 -15.04 33.92
CA PRO A 876 5.92 -14.27 33.43
C PRO A 876 5.83 -12.87 34.08
N VAL A 877 6.87 -12.05 33.93
CA VAL A 877 7.12 -10.81 34.71
C VAL A 877 5.89 -9.92 34.94
N ARG A 878 5.01 -9.76 33.94
CA ARG A 878 3.81 -8.90 34.00
C ARG A 878 2.69 -9.40 34.93
N TRP A 879 2.70 -10.68 35.28
CA TRP A 879 1.72 -11.29 36.19
C TRP A 879 2.29 -11.55 37.59
N MET A 880 3.59 -11.34 37.80
CA MET A 880 4.28 -11.71 39.05
C MET A 880 4.15 -10.66 40.15
N ALA A 881 4.08 -11.13 41.39
CA ALA A 881 4.05 -10.31 42.59
C ALA A 881 5.43 -9.68 42.91
N PRO A 882 5.48 -8.54 43.65
CA PRO A 882 6.72 -7.86 44.01
C PRO A 882 7.74 -8.76 44.71
N GLU A 883 7.29 -9.61 45.66
CA GLU A 883 8.14 -10.55 46.38
C GLU A 883 8.70 -11.67 45.49
N SER A 884 7.94 -12.08 44.47
CA SER A 884 8.39 -13.05 43.47
C SER A 884 9.45 -12.46 42.54
N LEU A 885 9.30 -11.18 42.17
CA LEU A 885 10.25 -10.45 41.33
C LEU A 885 11.52 -10.00 42.09
N ALA A 886 11.40 -9.71 43.38
CA ALA A 886 12.51 -9.23 44.22
C ALA A 886 13.32 -10.37 44.85
N LEU A 887 12.64 -11.39 45.40
CA LEU A 887 13.26 -12.41 46.25
C LEU A 887 13.15 -13.84 45.68
N GLY A 888 12.43 -14.03 44.55
CA GLY A 888 12.15 -15.34 43.98
C GLY A 888 11.15 -16.16 44.80
N VAL A 889 10.36 -15.50 45.64
CA VAL A 889 9.42 -16.11 46.60
C VAL A 889 8.05 -16.29 45.94
N PHE A 890 7.52 -17.50 45.98
CA PHE A 890 6.19 -17.85 45.48
C PHE A 890 5.35 -18.48 46.59
N SER A 891 4.10 -18.04 46.73
CA SER A 891 3.14 -18.49 47.75
C SER A 891 1.71 -18.44 47.20
N PRO A 892 0.70 -18.99 47.90
CA PRO A 892 -0.71 -18.79 47.50
C PRO A 892 -1.08 -17.31 47.36
N ALA A 893 -0.47 -16.42 48.16
CA ALA A 893 -0.67 -14.97 48.07
C ALA A 893 0.00 -14.32 46.84
N SER A 894 1.05 -14.93 46.27
CA SER A 894 1.60 -14.46 44.98
C SER A 894 0.71 -14.87 43.80
N ASP A 895 0.04 -16.03 43.87
CA ASP A 895 -0.95 -16.40 42.85
C ASP A 895 -2.21 -15.51 42.95
N VAL A 896 -2.60 -15.02 44.13
CA VAL A 896 -3.69 -14.03 44.27
C VAL A 896 -3.34 -12.70 43.61
N TRP A 897 -2.08 -12.25 43.66
CA TRP A 897 -1.64 -11.08 42.89
C TRP A 897 -1.82 -11.30 41.39
N SER A 898 -1.39 -12.47 40.89
CA SER A 898 -1.58 -12.88 39.49
C SER A 898 -3.07 -13.00 39.11
N PHE A 899 -3.92 -13.46 40.03
CA PHE A 899 -5.37 -13.47 39.86
C PHE A 899 -5.95 -12.05 39.73
N GLY A 900 -5.42 -11.05 40.45
CA GLY A 900 -5.76 -9.64 40.23
C GLY A 900 -5.45 -9.17 38.80
N VAL A 901 -4.36 -9.65 38.20
CA VAL A 901 -4.03 -9.39 36.78
C VAL A 901 -4.97 -10.16 35.84
N LEU A 902 -5.36 -11.39 36.17
CA LEU A 902 -6.38 -12.14 35.43
C LEU A 902 -7.75 -11.43 35.44
N LEU A 903 -8.17 -10.83 36.55
CA LEU A 903 -9.40 -10.01 36.61
C LEU A 903 -9.34 -8.84 35.63
N TYR A 904 -8.18 -8.16 35.54
CA TYR A 904 -7.93 -7.12 34.54
C TYR A 904 -8.00 -7.67 33.11
N GLU A 905 -7.38 -8.82 32.80
CA GLU A 905 -7.48 -9.46 31.48
C GLU A 905 -8.93 -9.82 31.11
N ILE A 906 -9.77 -10.24 32.08
CA ILE A 906 -11.18 -10.58 31.83
C ILE A 906 -11.99 -9.32 31.48
N VAL A 907 -11.90 -8.24 32.25
CA VAL A 907 -12.72 -7.03 31.99
C VAL A 907 -12.26 -6.24 30.77
N THR A 908 -10.96 -6.27 30.47
CA THR A 908 -10.40 -5.62 29.27
C THR A 908 -10.54 -6.47 28.00
N PHE A 909 -11.02 -7.72 28.09
CA PHE A 909 -11.10 -8.65 26.97
C PHE A 909 -9.72 -8.93 26.33
N GLY A 910 -8.78 -9.39 27.16
CA GLY A 910 -7.49 -9.94 26.73
C GLY A 910 -6.38 -8.93 26.42
N SER A 911 -6.50 -7.67 26.87
CA SER A 911 -5.45 -6.66 26.73
C SER A 911 -4.16 -7.06 27.45
N LEU A 912 -3.01 -6.56 26.96
CA LEU A 912 -1.71 -6.90 27.52
C LEU A 912 -1.45 -6.09 28.81
N PRO A 913 -1.21 -6.72 29.97
CA PRO A 913 -0.90 -5.98 31.19
C PRO A 913 0.37 -5.13 31.03
N PHE A 914 0.31 -3.87 31.49
CA PHE A 914 1.36 -2.86 31.30
C PHE A 914 1.71 -2.61 29.82
N GLN A 915 0.69 -2.47 28.97
CA GLN A 915 0.85 -2.15 27.55
C GLN A 915 1.70 -0.87 27.37
N GLY A 916 2.56 -0.87 26.35
CA GLY A 916 3.52 0.21 26.09
C GLY A 916 4.84 0.14 26.88
N LEU A 917 4.91 -0.59 27.99
CA LEU A 917 6.16 -0.79 28.76
C LEU A 917 6.88 -2.08 28.35
N SER A 918 8.21 -2.09 28.38
CA SER A 918 9.04 -3.30 28.25
C SER A 918 9.04 -4.15 29.53
N ASN A 919 9.45 -5.42 29.43
CA ASN A 919 9.51 -6.29 30.61
C ASN A 919 10.50 -5.80 31.69
N ALA A 920 11.53 -5.04 31.31
CA ALA A 920 12.48 -4.45 32.25
C ALA A 920 11.88 -3.24 33.00
N GLU A 921 11.10 -2.41 32.32
CA GLU A 921 10.38 -1.28 32.93
C GLU A 921 9.26 -1.77 33.84
N VAL A 922 8.53 -2.82 33.45
CA VAL A 922 7.54 -3.47 34.32
C VAL A 922 8.19 -4.04 35.58
N LEU A 923 9.33 -4.71 35.45
CA LEU A 923 10.10 -5.23 36.59
C LEU A 923 10.49 -4.10 37.56
N ALA A 924 10.96 -2.96 37.06
CA ALA A 924 11.31 -1.81 37.87
C ALA A 924 10.08 -1.16 38.54
N ARG A 925 9.00 -0.95 37.77
CA ARG A 925 7.75 -0.31 38.21
C ARG A 925 7.06 -1.11 39.32
N VAL A 926 6.93 -2.43 39.17
CA VAL A 926 6.33 -3.29 40.20
C VAL A 926 7.22 -3.40 41.44
N LYS A 927 8.56 -3.41 41.29
CA LYS A 927 9.50 -3.37 42.44
C LYS A 927 9.45 -2.05 43.21
N ALA A 928 9.11 -0.94 42.55
CA ALA A 928 8.86 0.35 43.18
C ALA A 928 7.47 0.45 43.86
N GLY A 929 6.67 -0.63 43.86
CA GLY A 929 5.35 -0.67 44.50
C GLY A 929 4.20 -0.12 43.64
N HIS A 930 4.44 0.20 42.37
CA HIS A 930 3.40 0.65 41.45
C HIS A 930 2.66 -0.54 40.82
N THR A 931 1.35 -0.41 40.65
CA THR A 931 0.46 -1.42 40.06
C THR A 931 0.06 -1.06 38.62
N LEU A 932 -0.80 -1.90 38.01
CA LEU A 932 -1.49 -1.57 36.76
C LEU A 932 -2.44 -0.39 36.96
N GLU A 933 -2.59 0.41 35.89
CA GLU A 933 -3.64 1.41 35.78
C GLU A 933 -4.93 0.72 35.33
N LEU A 934 -6.02 0.93 36.08
CA LEU A 934 -7.32 0.30 35.82
C LEU A 934 -8.14 1.18 34.87
N PRO A 935 -8.85 0.60 33.87
CA PRO A 935 -9.60 1.40 32.92
C PRO A 935 -10.80 2.10 33.59
N PRO A 936 -11.24 3.26 33.07
CA PRO A 936 -12.40 3.96 33.60
C PRO A 936 -13.67 3.10 33.41
N GLY A 937 -14.56 3.14 34.39
CA GLY A 937 -15.85 2.44 34.35
C GLY A 937 -15.93 1.10 35.08
N LEU A 938 -14.85 0.65 35.76
CA LEU A 938 -14.96 -0.46 36.72
C LEU A 938 -15.97 -0.14 37.83
N LYS A 939 -16.66 -1.17 38.32
CA LYS A 939 -17.47 -1.04 39.53
C LYS A 939 -16.56 -0.86 40.76
N PRO A 940 -16.87 0.04 41.71
CA PRO A 940 -16.03 0.27 42.89
C PRO A 940 -15.72 -1.00 43.70
N GLN A 941 -16.66 -1.94 43.77
CA GLN A 941 -16.47 -3.23 44.45
C GLN A 941 -15.42 -4.12 43.76
N LEU A 942 -15.32 -4.06 42.42
CA LEU A 942 -14.32 -4.81 41.65
C LEU A 942 -12.96 -4.13 41.72
N GLU A 943 -12.94 -2.80 41.62
CA GLU A 943 -11.73 -2.00 41.80
C GLU A 943 -11.11 -2.25 43.20
N GLY A 944 -11.93 -2.28 44.24
CA GLY A 944 -11.53 -2.64 45.61
C GLY A 944 -10.96 -4.05 45.70
N LEU A 945 -11.62 -5.04 45.08
CA LEU A 945 -11.12 -6.43 45.02
C LEU A 945 -9.75 -6.51 44.34
N ILE A 946 -9.58 -5.90 43.17
CA ILE A 946 -8.31 -5.93 42.42
C ILE A 946 -7.21 -5.23 43.23
N LYS A 947 -7.50 -4.06 43.83
CA LYS A 947 -6.55 -3.35 44.72
C LYS A 947 -6.21 -4.15 45.99
N SER A 948 -7.12 -4.98 46.51
CA SER A 948 -6.82 -5.90 47.63
C SER A 948 -5.90 -7.05 47.20
N CYS A 949 -6.04 -7.55 45.97
CA CYS A 949 -5.13 -8.56 45.40
C CYS A 949 -3.72 -7.98 45.16
N TRP A 950 -3.59 -6.67 44.93
CA TRP A 950 -2.32 -5.98 44.69
C TRP A 950 -1.74 -5.25 45.92
N GLN A 951 -2.09 -5.68 47.14
CA GLN A 951 -1.38 -5.20 48.32
C GLN A 951 0.11 -5.59 48.26
N ALA A 952 0.99 -4.64 48.59
CA ALA A 952 2.43 -4.86 48.57
C ALA A 952 2.86 -5.92 49.60
N GLU A 953 2.31 -5.84 50.82
CA GLU A 953 2.47 -6.86 51.85
C GLU A 953 1.67 -8.12 51.47
N HIS A 954 2.37 -9.25 51.33
CA HIS A 954 1.76 -10.49 50.84
C HIS A 954 0.71 -11.07 51.80
N LYS A 955 0.83 -10.80 53.12
CA LYS A 955 -0.16 -11.22 54.13
C LYS A 955 -1.42 -10.35 54.17
N ALA A 956 -1.39 -9.16 53.55
CA ALA A 956 -2.54 -8.25 53.50
C ALA A 956 -3.47 -8.51 52.31
N ARG A 957 -3.11 -9.44 51.41
CA ARG A 957 -3.94 -9.89 50.29
C ARG A 957 -4.98 -10.89 50.80
N PRO A 958 -6.21 -10.89 50.27
CA PRO A 958 -7.21 -11.91 50.61
C PRO A 958 -6.74 -13.29 50.14
N SER A 959 -7.18 -14.36 50.81
CA SER A 959 -6.99 -15.71 50.34
C SER A 959 -7.85 -16.01 49.10
N ALA A 960 -7.43 -16.98 48.28
CA ALA A 960 -8.23 -17.41 47.13
C ALA A 960 -9.62 -17.95 47.52
N ALA A 961 -9.81 -18.40 48.76
CA ALA A 961 -11.12 -18.79 49.30
C ALA A 961 -12.03 -17.58 49.55
N GLU A 962 -11.51 -16.51 50.17
CA GLU A 962 -12.25 -15.25 50.40
C GLU A 962 -12.59 -14.56 49.09
N VAL A 963 -11.66 -14.55 48.11
CA VAL A 963 -11.91 -14.04 46.76
C VAL A 963 -13.02 -14.83 46.06
N ALA A 964 -13.01 -16.17 46.17
CA ALA A 964 -14.06 -17.02 45.60
C ALA A 964 -15.43 -16.81 46.28
N ALA A 965 -15.46 -16.58 47.60
CA ALA A 965 -16.69 -16.26 48.33
C ALA A 965 -17.26 -14.91 47.85
N PHE A 966 -16.44 -13.86 47.83
CA PHE A 966 -16.84 -12.52 47.38
C PHE A 966 -17.38 -12.49 45.93
N LEU A 967 -16.77 -13.26 45.02
CA LEU A 967 -17.25 -13.41 43.64
C LEU A 967 -18.55 -14.23 43.54
N ALA A 968 -18.79 -15.17 44.47
CA ALA A 968 -20.03 -15.93 44.53
C ALA A 968 -21.20 -15.08 45.07
N ASP A 969 -20.95 -14.24 46.08
CA ASP A 969 -21.93 -13.32 46.66
C ASP A 969 -22.31 -12.17 45.72
N SER A 970 -21.39 -11.80 44.81
CA SER A 970 -21.58 -10.73 43.83
C SER A 970 -21.63 -11.26 42.37
N PRO A 971 -22.59 -12.12 41.97
CA PRO A 971 -22.56 -12.88 40.72
C PRO A 971 -22.69 -12.07 39.42
N ARG A 972 -22.74 -10.74 39.48
CA ARG A 972 -22.74 -9.82 38.32
C ARG A 972 -21.70 -8.70 38.49
N LEU A 973 -20.62 -8.95 39.23
CA LEU A 973 -19.61 -7.96 39.58
C LEU A 973 -18.83 -7.46 38.34
N LEU A 974 -18.25 -8.37 37.57
CA LEU A 974 -17.44 -8.05 36.40
C LEU A 974 -18.33 -7.54 35.25
N ALA A 975 -17.85 -6.55 34.51
CA ALA A 975 -18.47 -6.03 33.30
C ALA A 975 -17.37 -5.69 32.29
N PRO A 976 -17.68 -5.61 30.98
CA PRO A 976 -16.71 -5.13 30.00
C PRO A 976 -16.26 -3.70 30.28
N CYS A 977 -14.95 -3.49 30.35
CA CYS A 977 -14.30 -2.20 30.53
C CYS A 977 -13.10 -2.14 29.58
N LEU A 978 -13.34 -1.77 28.32
CA LEU A 978 -12.28 -1.67 27.32
C LEU A 978 -11.35 -0.49 27.65
N ASP A 979 -10.06 -0.79 27.74
CA ASP A 979 -8.95 0.15 27.95
C ASP A 979 -8.53 0.89 26.68
N LEU A 980 -8.77 0.27 25.52
CA LEU A 980 -8.40 0.75 24.19
C LEU A 980 -9.53 0.48 23.17
N PRO A 981 -9.70 1.37 22.16
CA PRO A 981 -10.63 1.15 21.06
C PRO A 981 -10.26 -0.10 20.27
N LEU A 982 -11.25 -0.70 19.58
CA LEU A 982 -11.11 -1.98 18.88
C LEU A 982 -9.98 -1.98 17.84
N ASP A 983 -9.71 -0.83 17.22
CA ASP A 983 -8.72 -0.67 16.14
C ASP A 983 -7.25 -0.62 16.64
N ALA A 984 -7.03 -0.49 17.95
CA ALA A 984 -5.69 -0.28 18.54
C ALA A 984 -4.94 -1.57 18.89
N LEU A 985 -5.50 -2.74 18.59
CA LEU A 985 -4.87 -4.05 18.80
C LEU A 985 -4.54 -4.70 17.46
N PRO A 986 -3.26 -5.06 17.20
CA PRO A 986 -2.96 -6.03 16.16
C PRO A 986 -3.54 -7.37 16.62
N LEU A 987 -4.68 -7.73 16.05
CA LEU A 987 -5.13 -9.11 16.03
C LEU A 987 -4.17 -9.85 15.11
N ASP A 988 -3.39 -10.80 15.66
CA ASP A 988 -2.63 -11.80 14.88
C ASP A 988 -3.63 -12.82 14.27
N LEU A 989 -4.55 -12.30 13.46
CA LEU A 989 -5.47 -13.00 12.60
C LEU A 989 -5.04 -12.67 11.16
N GLU A 990 -4.29 -13.58 10.55
CA GLU A 990 -3.99 -13.56 9.11
C GLU A 990 -5.26 -13.22 8.31
N PRO A 991 -5.27 -12.12 7.52
CA PRO A 991 -6.48 -11.67 6.85
C PRO A 991 -6.84 -12.59 5.68
N TRP A 992 -8.08 -13.09 5.68
CA TRP A 992 -8.65 -13.93 4.61
C TRP A 992 -8.71 -13.17 3.27
N GLN A 993 -7.70 -13.36 2.41
CA GLN A 993 -7.46 -12.54 1.22
C GLN A 993 -8.23 -12.95 -0.06
N HIS A 994 -9.02 -14.03 -0.06
CA HIS A 994 -9.73 -14.47 -1.27
C HIS A 994 -11.25 -14.50 -1.16
N ALA A 995 -11.91 -14.07 -2.24
CA ALA A 995 -13.38 -13.98 -2.32
C ALA A 995 -14.09 -15.35 -2.37
N ARG A 996 -13.34 -16.44 -2.60
CA ARG A 996 -13.87 -17.81 -2.67
C ARG A 996 -14.35 -18.31 -1.30
N ASP A 997 -13.67 -17.90 -0.23
CA ASP A 997 -13.94 -18.33 1.16
C ASP A 997 -15.27 -17.77 1.70
N ARG A 998 -15.80 -16.69 1.09
CA ARG A 998 -17.10 -16.11 1.48
C ARG A 998 -18.30 -16.97 1.09
N ALA A 999 -18.14 -17.90 0.14
CA ALA A 999 -19.23 -18.78 -0.29
C ALA A 999 -19.44 -19.98 0.66
N GLU A 1000 -18.39 -20.42 1.35
CA GLU A 1000 -18.43 -21.54 2.30
C GLU A 1000 -18.83 -21.10 3.73
N ALA A 1001 -18.81 -19.78 4.00
CA ALA A 1001 -19.21 -19.15 5.27
C ALA A 1001 -20.69 -19.33 5.67
N ARG A 1002 -21.47 -20.15 4.95
CA ARG A 1002 -22.84 -20.54 5.33
C ARG A 1002 -22.95 -21.91 6.01
N TRP A 1003 -21.87 -22.70 6.10
CA TRP A 1003 -21.93 -24.09 6.59
C TRP A 1003 -20.84 -24.51 7.58
N VAL A 1004 -19.94 -23.61 8.03
CA VAL A 1004 -18.84 -23.98 8.95
C VAL A 1004 -18.84 -23.14 10.24
N SER A 1005 -19.56 -23.63 11.25
CA SER A 1005 -19.01 -23.63 12.61
C SER A 1005 -17.96 -24.74 12.72
N TRP A 1006 -16.96 -24.59 13.60
CA TRP A 1006 -15.86 -25.53 13.91
C TRP A 1006 -14.47 -25.30 13.27
N GLY A 1007 -13.80 -24.23 13.71
CA GLY A 1007 -12.33 -24.18 13.77
C GLY A 1007 -11.61 -23.78 12.48
N ALA A 1008 -10.50 -23.06 12.63
CA ALA A 1008 -9.66 -22.56 11.55
C ALA A 1008 -8.18 -22.59 11.99
N PRO A 1009 -7.21 -22.46 11.05
CA PRO A 1009 -7.18 -23.15 9.75
C PRO A 1009 -5.83 -23.89 9.54
N ALA A 1010 -5.65 -24.49 8.36
CA ALA A 1010 -4.44 -25.22 8.00
C ALA A 1010 -3.58 -24.46 6.98
N SER A 1011 -2.29 -24.30 7.27
CA SER A 1011 -1.24 -24.05 6.26
C SER A 1011 0.08 -24.66 6.75
N GLY A 1012 0.61 -25.64 6.01
CA GLY A 1012 1.81 -26.38 6.44
C GLY A 1012 1.91 -27.84 6.00
N ALA A 1013 1.62 -28.13 4.73
CA ALA A 1013 2.36 -29.21 4.07
C ALA A 1013 3.77 -28.62 3.78
N THR A 1014 4.89 -29.27 4.07
CA THR A 1014 5.17 -30.71 4.04
C THR A 1014 6.14 -31.12 5.16
N ASP A 1015 5.78 -32.12 5.97
CA ASP A 1015 6.57 -33.36 6.12
C ASP A 1015 5.79 -34.37 6.99
N THR A 1016 5.23 -35.42 6.37
CA THR A 1016 4.50 -36.50 7.08
C THR A 1016 4.95 -37.89 6.62
N THR A 1017 6.25 -38.09 6.48
CA THR A 1017 6.82 -39.43 6.55
C THR A 1017 7.19 -39.75 8.00
N TYR A 1018 6.33 -40.50 8.70
CA TYR A 1018 6.66 -41.70 9.50
C TYR A 1018 5.45 -42.18 10.34
N LEU A 1019 5.18 -43.49 10.30
CA LEU A 1019 4.34 -44.29 11.22
C LEU A 1019 2.80 -44.19 11.15
N SER A 1020 2.19 -44.77 10.11
CA SER A 1020 1.46 -46.07 10.17
C SER A 1020 0.66 -46.30 8.88
N ALA A 1021 0.56 -47.55 8.42
CA ALA A 1021 0.08 -47.88 7.06
C ALA A 1021 -1.36 -48.42 7.01
N ASP A 1022 -2.12 -48.29 8.11
CA ASP A 1022 -3.45 -48.89 8.25
C ASP A 1022 -4.56 -47.83 8.23
N ALA A 1023 -5.62 -48.10 7.48
CA ALA A 1023 -6.78 -47.21 7.38
C ALA A 1023 -7.61 -47.21 8.69
N PRO A 1024 -8.19 -46.07 9.10
CA PRO A 1024 -9.05 -46.01 10.27
C PRO A 1024 -10.33 -46.85 10.05
N PRO A 1025 -10.87 -47.51 11.09
CA PRO A 1025 -12.06 -48.35 10.98
C PRO A 1025 -13.33 -47.51 10.72
N ALA A 1026 -14.25 -48.09 9.94
CA ALA A 1026 -15.35 -47.40 9.25
C ALA A 1026 -16.55 -46.95 10.11
N ASP A 1027 -16.39 -46.79 11.43
CA ASP A 1027 -17.50 -46.63 12.39
C ASP A 1027 -17.49 -45.26 13.13
N THR A 1028 -16.74 -44.28 12.63
CA THR A 1028 -16.61 -42.96 13.28
C THR A 1028 -17.82 -42.03 13.10
N ASP A 1029 -18.74 -42.34 12.18
CA ASP A 1029 -19.85 -41.44 11.84
C ASP A 1029 -21.11 -41.64 12.72
N ALA A 1030 -21.16 -42.70 13.53
CA ALA A 1030 -22.33 -43.07 14.33
C ALA A 1030 -22.54 -42.25 15.64
N PHE A 1031 -21.70 -41.24 15.91
CA PHE A 1031 -21.81 -40.39 17.12
C PHE A 1031 -22.09 -38.90 16.81
N LEU A 1032 -22.36 -38.55 15.54
CA LEU A 1032 -22.65 -37.17 15.10
C LEU A 1032 -24.09 -36.97 14.61
N SER A 1033 -25.04 -37.76 15.15
CA SER A 1033 -26.49 -37.55 15.05
C SER A 1033 -27.06 -36.94 16.33
#